data_AF-A0A9D8TDB0-F1
#
_entry.id   AF-A0A9D8TDB0-F1
#
_cell.length_a   1.000
_cell.length_b   1.000
_cell.length_c   1.000
_cell.angle_alpha   90.00
_cell.angle_beta   90.00
_cell.angle_gamma   90.00
#
_symmetry.space_group_name_H-M   'P 1'
#
loop_
_entity.id
_entity.type
_entity.pdbx_description
1 polymer ?
#
loop_
_entity_poly.entity_id
_entity_poly.type
_entity_poly.pdbx_seq_one_letter_code
_entity_poly.pdbx_strand_id
1 'polypeptide(L)'
;NNGATHVWIDHCEFIDGLDGNLDSGKREGSEQFVTYSWNIFRYTERSYSHPYSNGVGWSKGYLQYITYAYNIWGNGCNRRLPVADWVYIHLLNNYYNCPGNAEAIGINDNSHALIEGNYVVEGVNNACVFGNYSDIFYLNRNNYGFQRYGDDTNTDQNLEVPYQYPCIDVMQVPEVLTGKYGAGATIGDLLQPEKEAMKAKDSDYSKRMVLSQGEAWSAMKSWDYVSGLVTKSILKCTTQYPEDDWTQRAYAWCQTYADAALNSDGSFRNFKKGNIDNIASGKVFFELYDRELSKGTSQGDANAAKYKAAADYLYHYLRYEYSRIQKEDGQGGFYHKDVYPNQMWLDGLYMGAAFYAEYLHHFAADDMEGWSDVANQFITIHRHTYDKDMQLNYHGWSAEPKDPNSFWANTGGEYMGCSKEFWGRGMGWYFAALTDVLELMPATHEDYQALKDILSQVAAGLKLWQDPISGVWYQLLQYDDSYKGTCGNRNYLEASASCMFAYSYLKALRLGLIDESYRETAEAAYKGALETFITVNNDGSININQSCRSAGLGPSNNRQRDGSASYYLCGSDVTVVSNEGKAIGPFIMASLEWEWLQATNPSEPSEPSEPNEPETPENALYFWQSANGTPVEKGGVASGHGASEGRVNYVNADYHTLSINAKKANIESDYVLISLDQALQANDQMEVTAFRNKDTDANGTLYYLFDNGFVIDEGQ
;
A
#
# COMPACT_ATOMS: atom_id res chain seq x y z
N ASN A 1 -12.01 5.22 -33.71
CA ASN A 1 -13.04 5.81 -32.81
C ASN A 1 -14.43 5.61 -33.38
N ASN A 2 -15.08 4.49 -33.06
CA ASN A 2 -16.49 4.29 -33.43
C ASN A 2 -17.46 4.53 -32.24
N GLY A 3 -16.96 4.81 -31.02
CA GLY A 3 -17.80 5.09 -29.84
C GLY A 3 -17.27 6.15 -28.87
N ALA A 4 -15.95 6.29 -28.69
CA ALA A 4 -15.39 7.08 -27.58
C ALA A 4 -15.56 8.60 -27.67
N THR A 5 -15.98 9.18 -26.55
CA THR A 5 -16.14 10.63 -26.35
C THR A 5 -15.20 11.18 -25.28
N HIS A 6 -14.66 10.34 -24.39
CA HIS A 6 -13.67 10.73 -23.38
C HIS A 6 -12.49 9.76 -23.39
N VAL A 7 -11.34 10.21 -23.88
CA VAL A 7 -10.16 9.35 -24.08
C VAL A 7 -8.97 9.92 -23.33
N TRP A 8 -8.31 9.10 -22.53
CA TRP A 8 -7.08 9.45 -21.82
C TRP A 8 -5.96 8.46 -22.16
N ILE A 9 -4.84 8.98 -22.65
CA ILE A 9 -3.67 8.22 -23.09
C ILE A 9 -2.47 8.77 -22.33
N ASP A 10 -1.90 7.91 -21.49
CA ASP A 10 -0.96 8.35 -20.46
C ASP A 10 0.28 7.45 -20.39
N HIS A 11 1.46 8.05 -20.21
CA HIS A 11 2.74 7.34 -20.02
C HIS A 11 3.09 6.30 -21.11
N CYS A 12 2.64 6.52 -22.35
CA CYS A 12 2.95 5.63 -23.48
C CYS A 12 4.15 6.12 -24.30
N GLU A 13 4.86 5.19 -24.95
CA GLU A 13 5.85 5.50 -25.98
C GLU A 13 5.37 5.02 -27.37
N PHE A 14 5.30 5.95 -28.33
CA PHE A 14 4.89 5.70 -29.72
C PHE A 14 6.08 5.87 -30.66
N ILE A 15 6.32 4.84 -31.48
CA ILE A 15 7.50 4.75 -32.35
C ILE A 15 7.07 4.24 -33.73
N ASP A 16 7.55 4.91 -34.77
CA ASP A 16 7.45 4.44 -36.17
C ASP A 16 6.01 4.21 -36.67
N GLY A 17 5.08 5.07 -36.27
CA GLY A 17 3.71 5.03 -36.80
C GLY A 17 3.66 5.26 -38.31
N LEU A 18 2.93 4.39 -39.03
CA LEU A 18 2.89 4.33 -40.50
C LEU A 18 2.29 5.59 -41.16
N ASP A 19 1.27 6.19 -40.53
CA ASP A 19 0.54 7.37 -41.01
C ASP A 19 0.10 8.17 -39.78
N GLY A 20 1.06 8.87 -39.15
CA GLY A 20 0.90 9.32 -37.77
C GLY A 20 1.47 8.31 -36.77
N ASN A 21 2.22 8.77 -35.77
CA ASN A 21 2.41 8.03 -34.52
C ASN A 21 1.07 7.80 -33.83
N LEU A 22 0.23 8.84 -33.75
CA LEU A 22 -1.12 8.74 -33.18
C LEU A 22 -2.02 9.90 -33.64
N ASP A 23 -2.84 9.64 -34.65
CA ASP A 23 -3.80 10.61 -35.19
C ASP A 23 -5.17 10.51 -34.52
N SER A 24 -5.83 11.65 -34.34
CA SER A 24 -7.19 11.74 -33.78
C SER A 24 -8.21 12.18 -34.84
N GLY A 25 -9.15 11.29 -35.13
CA GLY A 25 -10.29 11.56 -36.00
C GLY A 25 -11.52 12.01 -35.22
N LYS A 26 -12.39 12.76 -35.88
CA LYS A 26 -13.71 13.19 -35.36
C LYS A 26 -14.81 12.25 -35.76
N ARG A 27 -15.89 12.24 -34.97
CA ARG A 27 -17.14 11.56 -35.30
C ARG A 27 -18.28 12.55 -35.51
N GLU A 28 -19.14 12.24 -36.47
CA GLU A 28 -20.38 12.97 -36.70
C GLU A 28 -21.38 12.82 -35.54
N GLY A 29 -21.85 13.95 -35.01
CA GLY A 29 -22.93 14.03 -34.02
C GLY A 29 -22.52 13.91 -32.54
N SER A 30 -21.22 13.97 -32.21
CA SER A 30 -20.73 13.87 -30.82
C SER A 30 -19.65 14.89 -30.48
N GLU A 31 -19.70 15.42 -29.27
CA GLU A 31 -18.61 16.18 -28.64
C GLU A 31 -17.57 15.20 -28.08
N GLN A 32 -16.27 15.45 -28.31
CA GLN A 32 -15.19 14.53 -27.89
C GLN A 32 -14.09 15.27 -27.11
N PHE A 33 -13.63 14.66 -26.02
CA PHE A 33 -12.55 15.09 -25.15
C PHE A 33 -11.43 14.06 -25.19
N VAL A 34 -10.24 14.46 -25.62
CA VAL A 34 -9.09 13.55 -25.72
C VAL A 34 -7.89 14.19 -25.04
N THR A 35 -7.31 13.51 -24.06
CA THR A 35 -6.09 13.93 -23.36
C THR A 35 -4.97 12.96 -23.64
N TYR A 36 -3.86 13.48 -24.14
CA TYR A 36 -2.58 12.81 -24.25
C TYR A 36 -1.66 13.43 -23.19
N SER A 37 -1.27 12.64 -22.19
CA SER A 37 -0.32 13.13 -21.18
C SER A 37 0.86 12.22 -20.93
N TRP A 38 2.00 12.81 -20.58
CA TRP A 38 3.21 12.06 -20.22
C TRP A 38 3.66 11.05 -21.28
N ASN A 39 3.37 11.27 -22.57
CA ASN A 39 3.75 10.33 -23.62
C ASN A 39 5.06 10.73 -24.30
N ILE A 40 5.74 9.76 -24.90
CA ILE A 40 6.88 9.98 -25.80
C ILE A 40 6.47 9.63 -27.23
N PHE A 41 6.75 10.53 -28.17
CA PHE A 41 6.60 10.30 -29.61
C PHE A 41 7.96 10.42 -30.30
N ARG A 42 8.35 9.41 -31.07
CA ARG A 42 9.60 9.46 -31.85
C ARG A 42 9.54 8.63 -33.12
N TYR A 43 10.53 8.82 -33.98
CA TYR A 43 10.76 8.01 -35.16
C TYR A 43 12.20 7.53 -35.20
N THR A 44 12.39 6.31 -35.71
CA THR A 44 13.71 5.76 -36.02
C THR A 44 13.98 5.89 -37.51
N GLU A 45 15.20 5.52 -37.89
CA GLU A 45 15.63 5.38 -39.28
C GLU A 45 14.75 4.41 -40.10
N ARG A 46 13.86 3.62 -39.49
CA ARG A 46 12.99 2.71 -40.26
C ARG A 46 11.83 3.43 -40.95
N SER A 47 11.50 4.66 -40.54
CA SER A 47 10.29 5.40 -40.97
C SER A 47 10.55 6.45 -42.07
N TYR A 48 11.62 6.31 -42.86
CA TYR A 48 12.12 7.37 -43.76
C TYR A 48 11.13 7.93 -44.80
N SER A 49 9.98 7.31 -45.03
CA SER A 49 8.98 7.86 -45.96
C SER A 49 7.92 8.78 -45.31
N HIS A 50 7.67 8.72 -43.99
CA HIS A 50 6.57 9.47 -43.37
C HIS A 50 6.71 9.76 -41.85
N PRO A 51 7.74 10.53 -41.40
CA PRO A 51 7.97 10.86 -39.99
C PRO A 51 7.04 11.98 -39.45
N TYR A 52 5.73 11.82 -39.65
CA TYR A 52 4.70 12.79 -39.23
C TYR A 52 3.97 12.27 -37.99
N SER A 53 3.99 12.98 -36.87
CA SER A 53 3.62 12.39 -35.57
C SER A 53 2.12 12.36 -35.27
N ASN A 54 1.44 13.50 -35.21
CA ASN A 54 0.06 13.58 -34.69
C ASN A 54 -0.77 14.60 -35.46
N GLY A 55 -1.75 14.13 -36.24
CA GLY A 55 -2.79 14.94 -36.85
C GLY A 55 -4.11 14.84 -36.08
N VAL A 56 -4.73 15.97 -35.75
CA VAL A 56 -6.01 16.00 -35.03
C VAL A 56 -7.05 16.84 -35.76
N GLY A 57 -8.29 16.35 -35.80
CA GLY A 57 -9.45 17.20 -36.09
C GLY A 57 -9.90 17.37 -37.55
N TRP A 58 -9.34 16.62 -38.49
CA TRP A 58 -9.54 16.70 -39.95
C TRP A 58 -10.97 16.79 -40.56
N SER A 59 -12.06 16.63 -39.79
CA SER A 59 -13.45 16.69 -40.29
C SER A 59 -14.20 17.95 -39.84
N LYS A 60 -14.95 18.55 -40.76
CA LYS A 60 -15.79 19.74 -40.53
C LYS A 60 -17.11 19.36 -39.83
N GLY A 61 -17.65 20.27 -39.02
CA GLY A 61 -19.02 20.16 -38.48
C GLY A 61 -19.20 19.57 -37.08
N TYR A 62 -18.13 19.19 -36.38
CA TYR A 62 -18.20 18.58 -35.03
C TYR A 62 -17.15 19.14 -34.08
N LEU A 63 -17.50 19.22 -32.79
CA LEU A 63 -16.66 19.76 -31.72
C LEU A 63 -15.76 18.66 -31.11
N GLN A 64 -14.46 18.94 -31.03
CA GLN A 64 -13.50 18.09 -30.36
C GLN A 64 -12.50 18.95 -29.58
N TYR A 65 -12.25 18.57 -28.33
CA TYR A 65 -11.31 19.18 -27.40
C TYR A 65 -10.14 18.22 -27.20
N ILE A 66 -8.95 18.68 -27.55
CA ILE A 66 -7.71 17.92 -27.44
C ILE A 66 -6.81 18.60 -26.40
N THR A 67 -6.29 17.82 -25.45
CA THR A 67 -5.21 18.25 -24.57
C THR A 67 -3.96 17.43 -24.85
N TYR A 68 -2.84 18.08 -25.13
CA TYR A 68 -1.51 17.49 -25.01
C TYR A 68 -0.82 18.14 -23.82
N ALA A 69 -0.64 17.40 -22.74
CA ALA A 69 0.00 17.88 -21.52
C ALA A 69 1.24 17.04 -21.17
N TYR A 70 2.41 17.66 -20.95
CA TYR A 70 3.60 16.94 -20.48
C TYR A 70 4.13 15.83 -21.44
N ASN A 71 3.98 15.98 -22.76
CA ASN A 71 4.48 15.00 -23.73
C ASN A 71 5.85 15.38 -24.30
N ILE A 72 6.62 14.40 -24.76
CA ILE A 72 7.88 14.57 -25.48
C ILE A 72 7.69 14.25 -26.96
N TRP A 73 8.07 15.17 -27.84
CA TRP A 73 8.36 14.87 -29.25
C TRP A 73 9.87 14.82 -29.46
N GLY A 74 10.39 13.61 -29.58
CA GLY A 74 11.82 13.32 -29.59
C GLY A 74 12.39 13.07 -30.98
N ASN A 75 13.55 12.40 -31.01
CA ASN A 75 14.33 12.16 -32.21
C ASN A 75 13.52 11.57 -33.38
N GLY A 76 13.83 12.00 -34.61
CA GLY A 76 13.21 11.54 -35.85
C GLY A 76 11.83 12.13 -36.16
N CYS A 77 11.14 12.75 -35.20
CA CYS A 77 9.92 13.51 -35.45
C CYS A 77 10.19 14.69 -36.40
N ASN A 78 9.46 14.77 -37.52
CA ASN A 78 9.74 15.76 -38.56
C ASN A 78 8.60 16.77 -38.79
N ARG A 79 7.34 16.33 -38.71
CA ARG A 79 6.14 17.18 -38.86
C ARG A 79 5.00 16.72 -37.96
N ARG A 80 3.97 17.56 -37.82
CA ARG A 80 2.72 17.28 -37.08
C ARG A 80 2.97 17.02 -35.59
N LEU A 81 3.42 18.01 -34.85
CA LEU A 81 3.80 17.90 -33.44
C LEU A 81 2.93 18.78 -32.51
N PRO A 82 1.60 18.61 -32.42
CA PRO A 82 0.65 18.06 -33.38
C PRO A 82 0.29 19.07 -34.49
N VAL A 83 -0.46 18.62 -35.50
CA VAL A 83 -1.21 19.50 -36.44
C VAL A 83 -2.70 19.42 -36.12
N ALA A 84 -3.34 20.57 -35.98
CA ALA A 84 -4.72 20.74 -35.55
C ALA A 84 -5.58 21.42 -36.62
N ASP A 85 -6.70 20.79 -36.96
CA ASP A 85 -7.70 21.28 -37.90
C ASP A 85 -9.09 21.24 -37.24
N TRP A 86 -9.85 22.34 -37.24
CA TRP A 86 -11.23 22.44 -36.75
C TRP A 86 -11.45 22.08 -35.25
N VAL A 87 -10.46 22.18 -34.37
CA VAL A 87 -10.54 21.70 -32.97
C VAL A 87 -10.29 22.79 -31.92
N TYR A 88 -10.74 22.54 -30.70
CA TYR A 88 -10.18 23.19 -29.52
C TYR A 88 -8.97 22.38 -29.06
N ILE A 89 -7.80 23.00 -28.98
CA ILE A 89 -6.57 22.33 -28.59
C ILE A 89 -5.84 23.08 -27.47
N HIS A 90 -5.43 22.35 -26.45
CA HIS A 90 -4.57 22.82 -25.37
C HIS A 90 -3.21 22.12 -25.46
N LEU A 91 -2.15 22.87 -25.68
CA LEU A 91 -0.76 22.41 -25.65
C LEU A 91 -0.11 22.95 -24.37
N LEU A 92 0.05 22.08 -23.38
CA LEU A 92 0.52 22.44 -22.04
C LEU A 92 1.84 21.74 -21.70
N ASN A 93 2.87 22.50 -21.33
CA ASN A 93 4.13 21.98 -20.76
C ASN A 93 4.75 20.80 -21.54
N ASN A 94 4.63 20.79 -22.87
CA ASN A 94 5.24 19.75 -23.70
C ASN A 94 6.70 20.10 -24.03
N TYR A 95 7.49 19.05 -24.31
CA TYR A 95 8.90 19.15 -24.65
C TYR A 95 9.16 18.76 -26.11
N TYR A 96 9.55 19.73 -26.92
CA TYR A 96 9.90 19.57 -28.32
C TYR A 96 11.41 19.43 -28.48
N ASN A 97 11.89 18.19 -28.55
CA ASN A 97 13.30 17.82 -28.63
C ASN A 97 13.62 17.08 -29.94
N CYS A 98 13.35 17.75 -31.05
CA CYS A 98 13.50 17.22 -32.41
C CYS A 98 14.21 18.23 -33.34
N PRO A 99 15.46 18.61 -33.05
CA PRO A 99 16.18 19.58 -33.87
C PRO A 99 16.32 19.10 -35.32
N GLY A 100 16.19 20.02 -36.27
CA GLY A 100 16.24 19.73 -37.71
C GLY A 100 14.91 19.21 -38.29
N ASN A 101 13.84 19.12 -37.49
CA ASN A 101 12.49 18.86 -38.00
C ASN A 101 12.09 19.94 -39.03
N ALA A 102 11.13 19.63 -39.90
CA ALA A 102 10.62 20.59 -40.86
C ALA A 102 9.57 21.53 -40.25
N GLU A 103 8.72 21.01 -39.36
CA GLU A 103 7.63 21.75 -38.72
C GLU A 103 7.25 21.08 -37.40
N ALA A 104 6.94 21.86 -36.37
CA ALA A 104 6.43 21.32 -35.11
C ALA A 104 4.91 21.46 -35.02
N ILE A 105 4.43 22.48 -34.33
CA ILE A 105 3.00 22.70 -34.13
C ILE A 105 2.41 23.32 -35.40
N GLY A 106 1.31 22.76 -35.90
CA GLY A 106 0.52 23.41 -36.95
C GLY A 106 -0.89 23.68 -36.46
N ILE A 107 -1.32 24.94 -36.48
CA ILE A 107 -2.68 25.34 -36.16
C ILE A 107 -3.33 25.84 -37.46
N ASN A 108 -4.33 25.10 -37.92
CA ASN A 108 -5.00 25.31 -39.20
C ASN A 108 -6.49 25.67 -39.01
N ASP A 109 -7.24 25.66 -40.11
CA ASP A 109 -8.65 26.05 -40.26
C ASP A 109 -9.53 25.84 -39.02
N ASN A 110 -10.25 26.89 -38.57
CA ASN A 110 -11.31 26.80 -37.54
C ASN A 110 -10.85 26.18 -36.21
N SER A 111 -9.57 26.33 -35.87
CA SER A 111 -9.01 25.84 -34.61
C SER A 111 -8.87 26.94 -33.56
N HIS A 112 -9.08 26.53 -32.31
CA HIS A 112 -8.96 27.36 -31.11
C HIS A 112 -7.84 26.81 -30.24
N ALA A 113 -6.69 27.48 -30.18
CA ALA A 113 -5.46 26.92 -29.60
C ALA A 113 -4.99 27.70 -28.36
N LEU A 114 -5.00 27.05 -27.19
CA LEU A 114 -4.28 27.51 -26.01
C LEU A 114 -2.90 26.83 -25.99
N ILE A 115 -1.84 27.61 -26.10
CA ILE A 115 -0.46 27.12 -26.19
C ILE A 115 0.33 27.73 -25.05
N GLU A 116 0.59 26.96 -23.99
CA GLU A 116 1.27 27.48 -22.81
C GLU A 116 2.28 26.57 -22.14
N GLY A 117 3.36 27.17 -21.62
CA GLY A 117 4.35 26.45 -20.82
C GLY A 117 5.24 25.47 -21.60
N ASN A 118 5.19 25.43 -22.92
CA ASN A 118 5.94 24.45 -23.73
C ASN A 118 7.41 24.85 -23.89
N TYR A 119 8.29 23.85 -23.88
CA TYR A 119 9.73 24.02 -24.05
C TYR A 119 10.17 23.49 -25.42
N VAL A 120 10.80 24.36 -26.21
CA VAL A 120 11.32 24.03 -27.55
C VAL A 120 12.84 24.13 -27.54
N VAL A 121 13.51 23.04 -27.91
CA VAL A 121 14.99 23.00 -27.99
C VAL A 121 15.49 23.82 -29.18
N GLU A 122 16.68 24.40 -29.05
CA GLU A 122 17.37 25.07 -30.15
C GLU A 122 17.54 24.13 -31.36
N GLY A 123 17.26 24.64 -32.56
CA GLY A 123 17.33 23.88 -33.80
C GLY A 123 16.02 23.20 -34.21
N VAL A 124 14.97 23.25 -33.40
CA VAL A 124 13.61 22.92 -33.85
C VAL A 124 13.13 24.01 -34.81
N ASN A 125 12.80 23.65 -36.05
CA ASN A 125 12.33 24.61 -37.05
C ASN A 125 10.82 24.74 -37.00
N ASN A 126 10.34 25.95 -37.28
CA ASN A 126 8.91 26.28 -37.38
C ASN A 126 8.14 25.74 -36.16
N ALA A 127 8.55 26.18 -34.96
CA ALA A 127 8.02 25.67 -33.69
C ALA A 127 6.49 25.76 -33.64
N CYS A 128 5.92 26.82 -34.22
CA CYS A 128 4.51 26.89 -34.51
C CYS A 128 4.21 27.63 -35.81
N VAL A 129 3.43 26.99 -36.67
CA VAL A 129 2.93 27.52 -37.94
C VAL A 129 1.43 27.74 -37.84
N PHE A 130 0.99 28.92 -38.27
CA PHE A 130 -0.42 29.23 -38.41
C PHE A 130 -0.80 29.20 -39.89
N GLY A 131 -1.84 28.44 -40.23
CA GLY A 131 -2.39 28.44 -41.57
C GLY A 131 -2.94 29.82 -41.95
N ASN A 132 -2.89 30.16 -43.24
CA ASN A 132 -3.32 31.48 -43.74
C ASN A 132 -4.85 31.52 -43.93
N TYR A 133 -5.58 31.52 -42.81
CA TYR A 133 -7.04 31.35 -42.77
C TYR A 133 -7.71 32.38 -41.85
N SER A 134 -8.94 32.77 -42.19
CA SER A 134 -9.69 33.83 -41.50
C SER A 134 -10.14 33.48 -40.08
N ASP A 135 -10.21 32.19 -39.73
CA ASP A 135 -10.95 31.69 -38.57
C ASP A 135 -10.05 30.80 -37.69
N ILE A 136 -8.91 31.31 -37.24
CA ILE A 136 -8.05 30.64 -36.26
C ILE A 136 -7.96 31.55 -35.04
N PHE A 137 -8.28 31.07 -33.85
CA PHE A 137 -8.15 31.85 -32.61
C PHE A 137 -7.13 31.17 -31.71
N TYR A 138 -6.22 31.93 -31.12
CA TYR A 138 -5.22 31.33 -30.25
C TYR A 138 -4.72 32.27 -29.15
N LEU A 139 -4.25 31.66 -28.06
CA LEU A 139 -3.55 32.30 -26.97
C LEU A 139 -2.21 31.60 -26.76
N ASN A 140 -1.11 32.34 -26.89
CA ASN A 140 0.24 31.85 -26.65
C ASN A 140 0.86 32.56 -25.45
N ARG A 141 1.31 31.82 -24.42
CA ARG A 141 1.97 32.40 -23.24
C ARG A 141 2.99 31.46 -22.61
N ASN A 142 4.00 32.03 -21.94
CA ASN A 142 4.94 31.27 -21.09
C ASN A 142 5.67 30.11 -21.81
N ASN A 143 5.88 30.18 -23.13
CA ASN A 143 6.64 29.17 -23.87
C ASN A 143 8.13 29.56 -24.00
N TYR A 144 9.03 28.59 -24.02
CA TYR A 144 10.48 28.77 -24.18
C TYR A 144 10.96 28.27 -25.54
N GLY A 145 11.87 29.00 -26.19
CA GLY A 145 12.42 28.63 -27.51
C GLY A 145 11.41 28.69 -28.65
N PHE A 146 10.25 29.30 -28.41
CA PHE A 146 9.10 29.23 -29.31
C PHE A 146 9.20 30.26 -30.44
N GLN A 147 9.53 29.80 -31.65
CA GLN A 147 9.53 30.62 -32.86
C GLN A 147 8.23 30.45 -33.65
N ARG A 148 7.59 31.56 -33.98
CA ARG A 148 6.32 31.60 -34.73
C ARG A 148 6.52 31.96 -36.20
N TYR A 149 5.73 31.34 -37.07
CA TYR A 149 5.70 31.62 -38.51
C TYR A 149 4.24 31.82 -39.01
N GLY A 150 3.94 32.98 -39.62
CA GLY A 150 2.61 33.35 -40.16
C GLY A 150 2.12 34.75 -39.72
N ASP A 151 1.07 35.26 -40.38
CA ASP A 151 0.47 36.59 -40.09
C ASP A 151 -0.39 36.59 -38.81
N ASP A 152 -0.44 37.74 -38.12
CA ASP A 152 -0.93 37.86 -36.75
C ASP A 152 -2.30 38.55 -36.61
N THR A 153 -3.32 38.03 -37.28
CA THR A 153 -4.60 38.75 -37.35
C THR A 153 -5.62 38.34 -36.27
N ASN A 154 -5.41 37.23 -35.55
CA ASN A 154 -6.47 36.59 -34.75
C ASN A 154 -6.03 36.08 -33.34
N THR A 155 -5.26 36.85 -32.58
CA THR A 155 -5.02 36.56 -31.15
C THR A 155 -6.27 36.77 -30.31
N ASP A 156 -6.60 35.84 -29.42
CA ASP A 156 -7.68 36.00 -28.42
C ASP A 156 -7.13 35.86 -27.00
N GLN A 157 -7.14 36.93 -26.22
CA GLN A 157 -6.65 36.93 -24.84
C GLN A 157 -7.63 36.28 -23.85
N ASN A 158 -8.88 36.05 -24.25
CA ASN A 158 -9.92 35.43 -23.43
C ASN A 158 -10.20 33.98 -23.84
N LEU A 159 -9.28 33.34 -24.57
CA LEU A 159 -9.44 31.95 -24.96
C LEU A 159 -9.39 31.04 -23.71
N GLU A 160 -10.51 30.42 -23.40
CA GLU A 160 -10.66 29.49 -22.28
C GLU A 160 -10.88 28.05 -22.80
N VAL A 161 -10.33 27.08 -22.08
CA VAL A 161 -10.63 25.66 -22.24
C VAL A 161 -11.52 25.21 -21.09
N PRO A 162 -12.42 24.22 -21.26
CA PRO A 162 -13.46 23.88 -20.27
C PRO A 162 -12.93 23.16 -19.00
N TYR A 163 -11.62 23.17 -18.77
CA TYR A 163 -10.92 22.47 -17.69
C TYR A 163 -9.68 23.25 -17.26
N GLN A 164 -9.19 23.01 -16.04
CA GLN A 164 -7.97 23.64 -15.54
C GLN A 164 -6.86 22.60 -15.34
N TYR A 165 -5.69 22.90 -15.88
CA TYR A 165 -4.45 22.18 -15.58
C TYR A 165 -3.42 23.15 -15.02
N PRO A 166 -2.63 22.75 -14.00
CA PRO A 166 -1.54 23.57 -13.51
C PRO A 166 -0.45 23.68 -14.59
N CYS A 167 0.00 24.90 -14.83
CA CYS A 167 1.14 25.20 -15.70
C CYS A 167 2.40 25.33 -14.83
N ILE A 168 3.39 24.47 -15.06
CA ILE A 168 4.68 24.52 -14.35
C ILE A 168 5.61 25.55 -15.00
N ASP A 169 6.68 25.92 -14.28
CA ASP A 169 7.74 26.75 -14.86
C ASP A 169 8.29 26.06 -16.12
N VAL A 170 8.23 26.78 -17.24
CA VAL A 170 8.68 26.28 -18.55
C VAL A 170 10.12 25.77 -18.49
N MET A 171 10.98 26.35 -17.65
CA MET A 171 12.37 25.93 -17.52
C MET A 171 12.54 24.56 -16.84
N GLN A 172 11.52 24.09 -16.10
CA GLN A 172 11.53 22.78 -15.45
C GLN A 172 11.06 21.65 -16.37
N VAL A 173 10.39 21.98 -17.47
CA VAL A 173 9.77 21.01 -18.38
C VAL A 173 10.74 19.92 -18.85
N PRO A 174 11.97 20.22 -19.32
CA PRO A 174 12.88 19.16 -19.77
C PRO A 174 13.22 18.17 -18.65
N GLU A 175 13.52 18.66 -17.45
CA GLU A 175 13.90 17.83 -16.31
C GLU A 175 12.73 16.98 -15.80
N VAL A 176 11.54 17.57 -15.69
CA VAL A 176 10.32 16.87 -15.25
C VAL A 176 9.94 15.76 -16.22
N LEU A 177 9.91 16.06 -17.53
CA LEU A 177 9.47 15.09 -18.53
C LEU A 177 10.52 14.00 -18.80
N THR A 178 11.81 14.27 -18.64
CA THR A 178 12.88 13.25 -18.84
C THR A 178 13.32 12.57 -17.54
N GLY A 179 12.74 12.97 -16.41
CA GLY A 179 13.01 12.39 -15.11
C GLY A 179 12.47 10.96 -14.96
N LYS A 180 12.81 10.35 -13.83
CA LYS A 180 12.44 8.96 -13.50
C LYS A 180 10.94 8.66 -13.57
N TYR A 181 10.12 9.64 -13.23
CA TYR A 181 8.64 9.56 -13.27
C TYR A 181 8.06 10.39 -14.41
N GLY A 182 8.91 10.68 -15.40
CA GLY A 182 8.58 11.53 -16.53
C GLY A 182 7.80 10.78 -17.62
N ALA A 183 7.78 11.36 -18.81
CA ALA A 183 7.04 10.81 -19.92
C ALA A 183 7.50 9.37 -20.25
N GLY A 184 6.55 8.46 -20.48
CA GLY A 184 6.82 7.06 -20.83
C GLY A 184 7.27 6.16 -19.68
N ALA A 185 7.27 6.63 -18.42
CA ALA A 185 7.62 5.79 -17.26
C ALA A 185 6.64 4.61 -17.07
N THR A 186 7.17 3.42 -16.73
CA THR A 186 6.34 2.23 -16.47
C THR A 186 6.00 2.12 -14.97
N ILE A 187 4.90 1.43 -14.62
CA ILE A 187 4.60 1.08 -13.21
C ILE A 187 5.74 0.26 -12.57
N GLY A 188 6.52 -0.47 -13.36
CA GLY A 188 7.69 -1.21 -12.89
C GLY A 188 8.79 -0.30 -12.31
N ASP A 189 9.03 0.87 -12.92
CA ASP A 189 10.07 1.83 -12.50
C ASP A 189 9.67 2.59 -11.21
N LEU A 190 8.37 2.67 -10.93
CA LEU A 190 7.81 3.18 -9.67
C LEU A 190 8.01 2.18 -8.50
N LEU A 191 7.98 0.87 -8.77
CA LEU A 191 8.14 -0.20 -7.77
C LEU A 191 9.59 -0.71 -7.61
N GLN A 192 10.47 -0.43 -8.56
CA GLN A 192 11.86 -0.90 -8.51
C GLN A 192 12.66 -0.42 -7.28
N PRO A 193 12.50 0.83 -6.80
CA PRO A 193 13.11 1.27 -5.54
C PRO A 193 12.61 0.50 -4.32
N GLU A 194 11.32 0.10 -4.32
CA GLU A 194 10.75 -0.71 -3.24
C GLU A 194 11.35 -2.13 -3.26
N LYS A 195 11.49 -2.75 -4.44
CA LYS A 195 12.14 -4.06 -4.61
C LYS A 195 13.64 -4.03 -4.28
N GLU A 196 14.34 -2.94 -4.60
CA GLU A 196 15.75 -2.76 -4.24
C GLU A 196 15.93 -2.46 -2.75
N ALA A 197 15.02 -1.69 -2.13
CA ALA A 197 14.98 -1.45 -0.68
C ALA A 197 14.66 -2.73 0.11
N MET A 198 13.82 -3.62 -0.42
CA MET A 198 13.57 -4.94 0.17
C MET A 198 14.80 -5.87 0.14
N LYS A 199 15.71 -5.63 -0.81
CA LYS A 199 16.98 -6.38 -0.95
C LYS A 199 18.14 -5.76 -0.18
N ALA A 200 18.04 -4.49 0.21
CA ALA A 200 19.06 -3.79 0.98
C ALA A 200 19.02 -4.23 2.46
N LYS A 201 20.18 -4.68 2.96
CA LYS A 201 20.65 -4.96 4.33
C LYS A 201 19.63 -5.32 5.45
N ASP A 202 19.95 -6.37 6.18
CA ASP A 202 19.13 -7.14 7.14
C ASP A 202 18.57 -6.45 8.41
N SER A 203 18.21 -5.16 8.38
CA SER A 203 17.76 -4.47 9.61
C SER A 203 16.31 -4.00 9.65
N ASP A 204 15.64 -3.73 8.52
CA ASP A 204 14.36 -2.98 8.57
C ASP A 204 13.16 -3.88 8.24
N TYR A 205 12.96 -4.92 9.04
CA TYR A 205 11.86 -5.87 8.86
C TYR A 205 10.48 -5.22 9.00
N SER A 206 10.35 -4.12 9.75
CA SER A 206 9.12 -3.32 9.80
C SER A 206 8.75 -2.81 8.40
N LYS A 207 9.68 -2.11 7.74
CA LYS A 207 9.55 -1.62 6.36
C LYS A 207 9.29 -2.75 5.37
N ARG A 208 10.07 -3.83 5.43
CA ARG A 208 9.89 -4.99 4.52
C ARG A 208 8.50 -5.59 4.66
N MET A 209 7.97 -5.75 5.88
CA MET A 209 6.62 -6.27 6.10
C MET A 209 5.55 -5.30 5.57
N VAL A 210 5.70 -3.99 5.81
CA VAL A 210 4.76 -2.99 5.29
C VAL A 210 4.73 -3.01 3.77
N LEU A 211 5.89 -3.03 3.11
CA LEU A 211 5.95 -3.09 1.65
C LEU A 211 5.45 -4.43 1.08
N SER A 212 5.57 -5.53 1.83
CA SER A 212 5.13 -6.85 1.37
C SER A 212 3.62 -7.07 1.51
N GLN A 213 3.03 -6.61 2.62
CA GLN A 213 1.65 -7.00 3.01
C GLN A 213 0.76 -5.80 3.39
N GLY A 214 1.33 -4.62 3.63
CA GLY A 214 0.64 -3.50 4.27
C GLY A 214 -0.54 -2.94 3.46
N GLU A 215 -0.37 -2.73 2.16
CA GLU A 215 -1.41 -2.20 1.27
C GLU A 215 -2.66 -3.10 1.27
N ALA A 216 -2.45 -4.41 1.15
CA ALA A 216 -3.53 -5.41 1.11
C ALA A 216 -4.35 -5.47 2.41
N TRP A 217 -3.82 -4.98 3.53
CA TRP A 217 -4.49 -4.98 4.84
C TRP A 217 -5.02 -3.61 5.26
N SER A 218 -4.73 -2.54 4.51
CA SER A 218 -5.13 -1.17 4.82
C SER A 218 -6.03 -0.56 3.73
N ALA A 219 -5.47 -0.14 2.60
CA ALA A 219 -6.15 0.70 1.59
C ALA A 219 -7.48 0.13 1.03
N MET A 220 -7.62 -1.19 0.96
CA MET A 220 -8.78 -1.87 0.35
C MET A 220 -9.68 -2.59 1.35
N LYS A 221 -9.62 -2.23 2.65
CA LYS A 221 -10.30 -2.97 3.71
C LYS A 221 -11.40 -2.18 4.38
N SER A 222 -12.44 -2.91 4.78
CA SER A 222 -13.55 -2.38 5.57
C SER A 222 -13.15 -2.24 7.04
N TRP A 223 -13.95 -1.50 7.80
CA TRP A 223 -13.76 -1.28 9.23
C TRP A 223 -13.82 -2.61 10.02
N ASP A 224 -12.66 -3.15 10.30
CA ASP A 224 -12.41 -4.36 11.08
C ASP A 224 -11.13 -4.21 11.90
N TYR A 225 -11.08 -4.80 13.09
CA TYR A 225 -9.97 -4.63 14.03
C TYR A 225 -8.63 -5.15 13.49
N VAL A 226 -8.66 -6.18 12.63
CA VAL A 226 -7.44 -6.77 12.08
C VAL A 226 -6.80 -5.79 11.10
N SER A 227 -7.61 -5.20 10.23
CA SER A 227 -7.14 -4.13 9.34
C SER A 227 -6.74 -2.88 10.12
N GLY A 228 -7.51 -2.49 11.15
CA GLY A 228 -7.18 -1.34 11.99
C GLY A 228 -5.86 -1.51 12.74
N LEU A 229 -5.57 -2.72 13.22
CA LEU A 229 -4.29 -3.09 13.82
C LEU A 229 -3.12 -2.93 12.84
N VAL A 230 -3.25 -3.48 11.62
CA VAL A 230 -2.19 -3.36 10.61
C VAL A 230 -2.01 -1.89 10.21
N THR A 231 -3.10 -1.17 9.96
CA THR A 231 -3.08 0.27 9.67
C THR A 231 -2.38 1.06 10.79
N LYS A 232 -2.69 0.79 12.06
CA LYS A 232 -2.00 1.42 13.20
C LYS A 232 -0.50 1.12 13.17
N SER A 233 -0.11 -0.13 12.93
CA SER A 233 1.30 -0.52 12.87
C SER A 233 2.05 0.18 11.72
N ILE A 234 1.40 0.35 10.56
CA ILE A 234 1.96 1.11 9.43
C ILE A 234 2.13 2.58 9.82
N LEU A 235 1.11 3.21 10.43
CA LEU A 235 1.20 4.60 10.90
C LEU A 235 2.40 4.78 11.84
N LYS A 236 2.61 3.85 12.78
CA LYS A 236 3.80 3.86 13.65
C LYS A 236 5.10 3.79 12.85
N CYS A 237 5.20 2.96 11.81
CA CYS A 237 6.38 2.98 10.94
C CYS A 237 6.57 4.33 10.26
N THR A 238 5.50 4.94 9.74
CA THR A 238 5.60 6.24 9.08
C THR A 238 6.03 7.36 10.03
N THR A 239 5.69 7.23 11.32
CA THR A 239 6.16 8.15 12.37
C THR A 239 7.64 7.93 12.71
N GLN A 240 8.12 6.68 12.69
CA GLN A 240 9.52 6.36 12.98
C GLN A 240 10.46 6.69 11.80
N TYR A 241 9.98 6.58 10.56
CA TYR A 241 10.74 6.80 9.33
C TYR A 241 10.16 7.93 8.46
N PRO A 242 9.93 9.15 8.99
CA PRO A 242 9.14 10.17 8.30
C PRO A 242 9.77 10.71 7.01
N GLU A 243 11.08 10.52 6.83
CA GLU A 243 11.87 10.99 5.67
C GLU A 243 12.04 9.92 4.59
N ASP A 244 11.60 8.69 4.84
CA ASP A 244 11.70 7.60 3.87
C ASP A 244 10.60 7.72 2.80
N ASP A 245 10.98 7.73 1.52
CA ASP A 245 10.06 7.94 0.38
C ASP A 245 8.81 7.04 0.40
N TRP A 246 8.94 5.79 0.84
CA TRP A 246 7.84 4.83 0.88
C TRP A 246 6.75 5.18 1.90
N THR A 247 7.09 5.96 2.93
CA THR A 247 6.16 6.27 4.02
C THR A 247 5.02 7.18 3.60
N GLN A 248 5.24 8.02 2.58
CA GLN A 248 4.17 8.85 2.03
C GLN A 248 3.05 8.00 1.43
N ARG A 249 3.42 6.97 0.65
CA ARG A 249 2.47 6.02 0.07
C ARG A 249 1.80 5.18 1.16
N ALA A 250 2.56 4.68 2.12
CA ALA A 250 2.03 3.89 3.22
C ALA A 250 1.04 4.69 4.10
N TYR A 251 1.32 5.98 4.33
CA TYR A 251 0.41 6.89 5.01
C TYR A 251 -0.90 7.08 4.22
N ALA A 252 -0.82 7.24 2.90
CA ALA A 252 -2.00 7.39 2.05
C ALA A 252 -2.92 6.15 2.12
N TRP A 253 -2.37 4.94 2.21
CA TRP A 253 -3.17 3.73 2.47
C TRP A 253 -3.92 3.79 3.79
N CYS A 254 -3.26 4.26 4.84
CA CYS A 254 -3.84 4.38 6.18
C CYS A 254 -4.94 5.45 6.23
N GLN A 255 -4.73 6.58 5.57
CA GLN A 255 -5.73 7.63 5.42
C GLN A 255 -6.94 7.14 4.63
N THR A 256 -6.73 6.40 3.54
CA THR A 256 -7.81 5.80 2.75
C THR A 256 -8.67 4.85 3.58
N TYR A 257 -8.04 3.98 4.38
CA TYR A 257 -8.73 3.07 5.30
C TYR A 257 -9.62 3.84 6.30
N ALA A 258 -9.06 4.87 6.95
CA ALA A 258 -9.79 5.66 7.94
C ALA A 258 -10.94 6.45 7.30
N ASP A 259 -10.69 7.11 6.17
CA ASP A 259 -11.67 7.96 5.50
C ASP A 259 -12.81 7.15 4.86
N ALA A 260 -12.57 5.89 4.46
CA ALA A 260 -13.61 4.99 3.98
C ALA A 260 -14.69 4.69 5.04
N ALA A 261 -14.35 4.77 6.33
CA ALA A 261 -15.30 4.55 7.43
C ALA A 261 -16.10 5.81 7.80
N LEU A 262 -15.67 7.00 7.36
CA LEU A 262 -16.15 8.29 7.85
C LEU A 262 -16.82 9.14 6.77
N ASN A 263 -17.78 9.95 7.21
CA ASN A 263 -18.26 11.12 6.47
C ASN A 263 -17.28 12.29 6.65
N SER A 264 -17.48 13.36 5.87
CA SER A 264 -16.62 14.56 5.95
C SER A 264 -16.64 15.27 7.30
N ASP A 265 -17.70 15.08 8.10
CA ASP A 265 -17.86 15.64 9.44
C ASP A 265 -17.28 14.75 10.55
N GLY A 266 -16.70 13.59 10.20
CA GLY A 266 -16.14 12.63 11.16
C GLY A 266 -17.17 11.66 11.74
N SER A 267 -18.44 11.74 11.34
CA SER A 267 -19.43 10.72 11.70
C SER A 267 -19.17 9.41 10.95
N PHE A 268 -19.39 8.27 11.60
CA PHE A 268 -19.24 6.98 10.95
C PHE A 268 -20.34 6.72 9.92
N ARG A 269 -19.96 6.18 8.77
CA ARG A 269 -20.93 5.75 7.73
C ARG A 269 -21.77 4.57 8.19
N ASN A 270 -21.13 3.54 8.75
CA ASN A 270 -21.76 2.25 9.09
C ASN A 270 -21.12 1.59 10.32
N PHE A 271 -21.09 2.28 11.46
CA PHE A 271 -20.56 1.69 12.70
C PHE A 271 -21.56 0.73 13.36
N LYS A 272 -21.08 -0.46 13.74
CA LYS A 272 -21.89 -1.48 14.43
C LYS A 272 -21.56 -1.51 15.93
N LYS A 273 -22.54 -1.14 16.76
CA LYS A 273 -22.47 -1.25 18.22
C LYS A 273 -22.53 -2.72 18.69
N GLY A 274 -22.14 -2.97 19.94
CA GLY A 274 -22.27 -4.26 20.64
C GLY A 274 -21.13 -5.23 20.44
N ASN A 275 -20.00 -4.78 19.88
CA ASN A 275 -18.81 -5.60 19.67
C ASN A 275 -17.55 -4.76 19.95
N ILE A 276 -16.76 -5.15 20.95
CA ILE A 276 -15.59 -4.40 21.40
C ILE A 276 -14.50 -4.38 20.33
N ASP A 277 -14.45 -5.42 19.48
CA ASP A 277 -13.50 -5.50 18.37
C ASP A 277 -13.65 -4.30 17.43
N ASN A 278 -14.87 -3.80 17.22
CA ASN A 278 -15.12 -2.68 16.33
C ASN A 278 -14.52 -1.35 16.86
N ILE A 279 -14.11 -1.30 18.13
CA ILE A 279 -13.50 -0.13 18.76
C ILE A 279 -12.00 -0.04 18.44
N ALA A 280 -11.32 -1.18 18.34
CA ALA A 280 -9.86 -1.25 18.26
C ALA A 280 -9.28 -0.46 17.08
N SER A 281 -9.95 -0.48 15.92
CA SER A 281 -9.56 0.28 14.73
C SER A 281 -9.58 1.79 14.96
N GLY A 282 -10.31 2.29 15.97
CA GLY A 282 -10.32 3.69 16.37
C GLY A 282 -8.95 4.24 16.75
N LYS A 283 -8.02 3.37 17.15
CA LYS A 283 -6.65 3.75 17.50
C LYS A 283 -5.88 4.40 16.35
N VAL A 284 -6.28 4.17 15.09
CA VAL A 284 -5.66 4.83 13.93
C VAL A 284 -5.89 6.34 13.94
N PHE A 285 -6.97 6.81 14.56
CA PHE A 285 -7.33 8.23 14.55
C PHE A 285 -6.38 9.09 15.37
N PHE A 286 -5.70 8.55 16.37
CA PHE A 286 -4.76 9.31 17.20
C PHE A 286 -3.50 9.65 16.41
N GLU A 287 -2.89 8.66 15.74
CA GLU A 287 -1.71 8.87 14.88
C GLU A 287 -2.05 9.78 13.68
N LEU A 288 -3.23 9.59 13.07
CA LEU A 288 -3.70 10.45 11.98
C LEU A 288 -3.97 11.89 12.46
N TYR A 289 -4.55 12.05 13.64
CA TYR A 289 -4.81 13.37 14.26
C TYR A 289 -3.50 14.15 14.43
N ASP A 290 -2.50 13.55 15.07
CA ASP A 290 -1.20 14.18 15.31
C ASP A 290 -0.49 14.50 13.98
N ARG A 291 -0.52 13.56 13.02
CA ARG A 291 0.10 13.75 11.71
C ARG A 291 -0.56 14.87 10.92
N GLU A 292 -1.88 14.96 10.89
CA GLU A 292 -2.57 16.04 10.17
C GLU A 292 -2.36 17.41 10.84
N LEU A 293 -2.35 17.49 12.17
CA LEU A 293 -2.00 18.73 12.89
C LEU A 293 -0.57 19.18 12.59
N SER A 294 0.38 18.25 12.53
CA SER A 294 1.79 18.57 12.27
C SER A 294 2.03 19.29 10.93
N LYS A 295 1.08 19.19 9.99
CA LYS A 295 1.15 19.87 8.68
C LYS A 295 1.01 21.40 8.80
N GLY A 296 0.40 21.90 9.89
CA GLY A 296 0.21 23.34 10.09
C GLY A 296 -0.60 24.04 8.99
N THR A 297 -1.55 23.34 8.37
CA THR A 297 -2.39 23.85 7.28
C THR A 297 -3.86 23.81 7.67
N SER A 298 -4.69 24.69 7.10
CA SER A 298 -6.14 24.67 7.35
C SER A 298 -6.80 23.34 6.99
N GLN A 299 -6.28 22.65 5.97
CA GLN A 299 -6.77 21.33 5.59
C GLN A 299 -6.35 20.25 6.60
N GLY A 300 -5.12 20.34 7.12
CA GLY A 300 -4.64 19.48 8.20
C GLY A 300 -5.49 19.63 9.47
N ASP A 301 -5.79 20.87 9.86
CA ASP A 301 -6.66 21.16 11.01
C ASP A 301 -8.07 20.57 10.81
N ALA A 302 -8.63 20.68 9.61
CA ALA A 302 -9.93 20.10 9.27
C ALA A 302 -9.92 18.57 9.33
N ASN A 303 -8.87 17.93 8.81
CA ASN A 303 -8.72 16.48 8.87
C ASN A 303 -8.51 15.98 10.30
N ALA A 304 -7.70 16.67 11.10
CA ALA A 304 -7.53 16.37 12.52
C ALA A 304 -8.86 16.48 13.27
N ALA A 305 -9.64 17.55 13.05
CA ALA A 305 -10.96 17.70 13.66
C ALA A 305 -11.91 16.54 13.29
N LYS A 306 -11.88 16.09 12.03
CA LYS A 306 -12.64 14.91 11.55
C LYS A 306 -12.24 13.64 12.30
N TYR A 307 -10.95 13.36 12.45
CA TYR A 307 -10.47 12.17 13.15
C TYR A 307 -10.75 12.22 14.66
N LYS A 308 -10.62 13.39 15.29
CA LYS A 308 -11.00 13.57 16.69
C LYS A 308 -12.50 13.33 16.90
N ALA A 309 -13.37 13.85 16.02
CA ALA A 309 -14.81 13.62 16.14
C ALA A 309 -15.17 12.12 16.08
N ALA A 310 -14.49 11.35 15.23
CA ALA A 310 -14.65 9.89 15.18
C ALA A 310 -14.16 9.21 16.48
N ALA A 311 -13.00 9.63 17.02
CA ALA A 311 -12.49 9.13 18.29
C ALA A 311 -13.42 9.46 19.47
N ASP A 312 -13.96 10.69 19.52
CA ASP A 312 -14.95 11.15 20.52
C ASP A 312 -16.19 10.25 20.50
N TYR A 313 -16.69 9.89 19.32
CA TYR A 313 -17.83 8.99 19.18
C TYR A 313 -17.57 7.61 19.79
N LEU A 314 -16.42 7.00 19.47
CA LEU A 314 -16.06 5.68 19.98
C LEU A 314 -15.84 5.70 21.51
N TYR A 315 -15.17 6.74 22.02
CA TYR A 315 -14.97 6.93 23.46
C TYR A 315 -16.29 7.10 24.21
N HIS A 316 -17.19 7.97 23.72
CA HIS A 316 -18.49 8.17 24.35
C HIS A 316 -19.32 6.90 24.36
N TYR A 317 -19.33 6.17 23.24
CA TYR A 317 -20.00 4.87 23.18
C TYR A 317 -19.41 3.89 24.19
N LEU A 318 -18.08 3.74 24.25
CA LEU A 318 -17.40 2.82 25.16
C LEU A 318 -17.64 3.20 26.64
N ARG A 319 -17.51 4.47 27.00
CA ARG A 319 -17.63 4.94 28.38
C ARG A 319 -19.05 4.87 28.91
N TYR A 320 -20.03 5.35 28.14
CA TYR A 320 -21.37 5.65 28.66
C TYR A 320 -22.46 4.69 28.21
N GLU A 321 -22.28 3.98 27.09
CA GLU A 321 -23.34 3.17 26.49
C GLU A 321 -23.00 1.69 26.38
N TYR A 322 -21.71 1.33 26.36
CA TYR A 322 -21.28 -0.03 26.09
C TYR A 322 -21.67 -0.99 27.23
N SER A 323 -22.06 -2.22 26.86
CA SER A 323 -22.52 -3.24 27.80
C SER A 323 -21.41 -3.66 28.77
N ARG A 324 -21.74 -3.67 30.06
CA ARG A 324 -20.81 -3.99 31.16
C ARG A 324 -21.45 -4.94 32.16
N ILE A 325 -20.62 -5.72 32.83
CA ILE A 325 -21.04 -6.56 33.96
C ILE A 325 -21.57 -5.66 35.09
N GLN A 326 -22.75 -5.99 35.59
CA GLN A 326 -23.48 -5.17 36.56
C GLN A 326 -23.43 -5.68 38.00
N LYS A 327 -22.85 -6.87 38.23
CA LYS A 327 -22.97 -7.58 39.51
C LYS A 327 -21.63 -8.14 39.97
N GLU A 328 -21.60 -8.39 41.28
CA GLU A 328 -20.54 -9.11 41.97
C GLU A 328 -19.18 -8.44 41.81
N ASP A 329 -18.12 -9.23 41.78
CA ASP A 329 -16.75 -8.77 41.68
C ASP A 329 -16.37 -8.35 40.24
N GLY A 330 -17.11 -8.77 39.22
CA GLY A 330 -16.91 -8.37 37.83
C GLY A 330 -17.40 -6.96 37.44
N GLN A 331 -17.96 -6.19 38.36
CA GLN A 331 -18.66 -4.94 38.05
C GLN A 331 -17.81 -3.96 37.22
N GLY A 332 -18.41 -3.39 36.17
CA GLY A 332 -17.77 -2.42 35.28
C GLY A 332 -16.93 -3.06 34.16
N GLY A 333 -16.67 -4.36 34.23
CA GLY A 333 -15.98 -5.11 33.17
C GLY A 333 -16.76 -5.08 31.85
N PHE A 334 -16.10 -4.73 30.75
CA PHE A 334 -16.72 -4.71 29.43
C PHE A 334 -17.12 -6.10 28.98
N TYR A 335 -18.33 -6.24 28.43
CA TYR A 335 -18.66 -7.45 27.68
C TYR A 335 -17.73 -7.54 26.47
N HIS A 336 -17.25 -8.74 26.14
CA HIS A 336 -16.51 -8.90 24.90
C HIS A 336 -17.41 -8.52 23.70
N LYS A 337 -18.65 -9.01 23.68
CA LYS A 337 -19.72 -8.60 22.75
C LYS A 337 -21.08 -8.72 23.41
N ASP A 338 -22.10 -8.04 22.89
CA ASP A 338 -23.49 -8.18 23.38
C ASP A 338 -24.02 -9.60 23.24
N VAL A 339 -23.53 -10.35 22.25
CA VAL A 339 -23.85 -11.79 22.07
C VAL A 339 -23.14 -12.70 23.09
N TYR A 340 -22.22 -12.15 23.88
CA TYR A 340 -21.45 -12.80 24.94
C TYR A 340 -21.72 -12.11 26.29
N PRO A 341 -22.97 -12.18 26.79
CA PRO A 341 -23.34 -11.45 28.00
C PRO A 341 -22.51 -11.91 29.19
N ASN A 342 -22.04 -10.95 29.99
CA ASN A 342 -21.26 -11.18 31.20
C ASN A 342 -19.91 -11.88 30.98
N GLN A 343 -19.35 -11.82 29.77
CA GLN A 343 -18.06 -12.44 29.45
C GLN A 343 -17.00 -11.37 29.19
N MET A 344 -15.85 -11.48 29.86
CA MET A 344 -14.64 -10.72 29.59
C MET A 344 -13.59 -11.66 28.99
N TRP A 345 -12.99 -11.28 27.86
CA TRP A 345 -11.90 -12.04 27.23
C TRP A 345 -10.65 -11.19 27.21
N LEU A 346 -9.47 -11.83 27.31
CA LEU A 346 -8.18 -11.17 27.30
C LEU A 346 -7.99 -10.25 26.07
N ASP A 347 -8.54 -10.65 24.92
CA ASP A 347 -8.57 -9.89 23.68
C ASP A 347 -9.20 -8.50 23.85
N GLY A 348 -10.31 -8.43 24.60
CA GLY A 348 -11.09 -7.19 24.79
C GLY A 348 -10.30 -6.07 25.47
N LEU A 349 -9.21 -6.40 26.18
CA LEU A 349 -8.36 -5.41 26.84
C LEU A 349 -7.57 -4.61 25.79
N TYR A 350 -7.07 -5.26 24.74
CA TYR A 350 -6.46 -4.55 23.63
C TYR A 350 -7.50 -3.79 22.81
N MET A 351 -8.68 -4.35 22.61
CA MET A 351 -9.69 -3.73 21.73
C MET A 351 -10.32 -2.48 22.35
N GLY A 352 -10.71 -2.56 23.62
CA GLY A 352 -11.42 -1.50 24.33
C GLY A 352 -10.54 -0.71 25.29
N ALA A 353 -9.96 -1.37 26.29
CA ALA A 353 -9.25 -0.68 27.37
C ALA A 353 -8.02 0.11 26.88
N ALA A 354 -7.25 -0.44 25.94
CA ALA A 354 -6.12 0.29 25.34
C ALA A 354 -6.58 1.45 24.43
N PHE A 355 -7.69 1.32 23.68
CA PHE A 355 -8.25 2.46 22.93
C PHE A 355 -8.69 3.57 23.88
N TYR A 356 -9.34 3.20 24.99
CA TYR A 356 -9.78 4.14 26.01
C TYR A 356 -8.58 4.89 26.62
N ALA A 357 -7.50 4.19 26.98
CA ALA A 357 -6.28 4.80 27.47
C ALA A 357 -5.66 5.79 26.46
N GLU A 358 -5.60 5.42 25.17
CA GLU A 358 -5.13 6.33 24.12
C GLU A 358 -6.02 7.58 24.02
N TYR A 359 -7.34 7.44 24.09
CA TYR A 359 -8.23 8.59 24.10
C TYR A 359 -7.98 9.52 25.30
N LEU A 360 -7.89 8.95 26.51
CA LEU A 360 -7.62 9.71 27.72
C LEU A 360 -6.29 10.46 27.59
N HIS A 361 -5.23 9.80 27.14
CA HIS A 361 -3.93 10.43 26.96
C HIS A 361 -3.99 11.64 26.01
N HIS A 362 -4.64 11.50 24.86
CA HIS A 362 -4.69 12.57 23.86
C HIS A 362 -5.62 13.73 24.23
N PHE A 363 -6.77 13.44 24.86
CA PHE A 363 -7.87 14.42 24.95
C PHE A 363 -8.42 14.65 26.36
N ALA A 364 -8.07 13.82 27.34
CA ALA A 364 -8.64 13.86 28.69
C ALA A 364 -7.65 13.35 29.75
N ALA A 365 -6.38 13.77 29.70
CA ALA A 365 -5.33 13.19 30.53
C ALA A 365 -5.58 13.36 32.05
N ASP A 366 -6.32 14.41 32.43
CA ASP A 366 -6.71 14.72 33.81
C ASP A 366 -7.94 13.95 34.33
N ASP A 367 -8.59 13.13 33.49
CA ASP A 367 -9.76 12.31 33.86
C ASP A 367 -9.34 11.05 34.62
N MET A 368 -9.05 11.22 35.91
CA MET A 368 -8.59 10.13 36.78
C MET A 368 -9.64 9.03 36.94
N GLU A 369 -10.94 9.34 36.93
CA GLU A 369 -11.99 8.32 36.95
C GLU A 369 -11.97 7.45 35.69
N GLY A 370 -11.68 8.04 34.54
CA GLY A 370 -11.45 7.30 33.29
C GLY A 370 -10.26 6.34 33.39
N TRP A 371 -9.16 6.78 33.98
CA TRP A 371 -7.99 5.94 34.21
C TRP A 371 -8.26 4.79 35.19
N SER A 372 -9.02 5.03 36.26
CA SER A 372 -9.51 3.96 37.15
C SER A 372 -10.44 2.98 36.44
N ASP A 373 -11.30 3.44 35.52
CA ASP A 373 -12.16 2.54 34.72
C ASP A 373 -11.31 1.65 33.78
N VAL A 374 -10.27 2.20 33.15
CA VAL A 374 -9.29 1.43 32.38
C VAL A 374 -8.59 0.40 33.29
N ALA A 375 -8.08 0.81 34.45
CA ALA A 375 -7.40 -0.09 35.38
C ALA A 375 -8.30 -1.21 35.88
N ASN A 376 -9.58 -0.91 36.15
CA ASN A 376 -10.58 -1.89 36.58
C ASN A 376 -10.72 -3.04 35.59
N GLN A 377 -10.58 -2.80 34.28
CA GLN A 377 -10.65 -3.87 33.28
C GLN A 377 -9.54 -4.91 33.48
N PHE A 378 -8.30 -4.45 33.69
CA PHE A 378 -7.14 -5.33 33.90
C PHE A 378 -7.16 -6.00 35.27
N ILE A 379 -7.48 -5.27 36.34
CA ILE A 379 -7.55 -5.80 37.70
C ILE A 379 -8.62 -6.88 37.79
N THR A 380 -9.80 -6.63 37.22
CA THR A 380 -10.92 -7.58 37.22
C THR A 380 -10.54 -8.84 36.46
N ILE A 381 -10.11 -8.72 35.19
CA ILE A 381 -9.82 -9.92 34.40
C ILE A 381 -8.66 -10.72 35.00
N HIS A 382 -7.62 -10.06 35.52
CA HIS A 382 -6.47 -10.73 36.14
C HIS A 382 -6.88 -11.54 37.35
N ARG A 383 -7.67 -10.94 38.26
CA ARG A 383 -8.15 -11.60 39.49
C ARG A 383 -8.87 -12.90 39.20
N HIS A 384 -9.62 -12.96 38.10
CA HIS A 384 -10.40 -14.15 37.76
C HIS A 384 -9.63 -15.18 36.95
N THR A 385 -8.80 -14.73 36.01
CA THR A 385 -8.19 -15.60 35.01
C THR A 385 -6.79 -16.06 35.35
N TYR A 386 -6.08 -15.39 36.26
CA TYR A 386 -4.70 -15.71 36.59
C TYR A 386 -4.60 -16.99 37.41
N ASP A 387 -3.94 -17.98 36.84
CA ASP A 387 -3.51 -19.20 37.53
C ASP A 387 -2.10 -18.97 38.10
N LYS A 388 -1.98 -19.02 39.43
CA LYS A 388 -0.70 -18.77 40.14
C LYS A 388 0.34 -19.87 39.94
N ASP A 389 -0.10 -21.11 39.70
CA ASP A 389 0.80 -22.26 39.56
C ASP A 389 1.39 -22.29 38.14
N MET A 390 0.56 -21.93 37.15
CA MET A 390 0.99 -21.79 35.77
C MET A 390 1.60 -20.42 35.47
N GLN A 391 1.31 -19.40 36.28
CA GLN A 391 1.64 -17.99 36.03
C GLN A 391 1.07 -17.46 34.70
N LEU A 392 -0.15 -17.90 34.34
CA LEU A 392 -0.79 -17.55 33.07
C LEU A 392 -2.27 -17.21 33.28
N ASN A 393 -2.86 -16.47 32.35
CA ASN A 393 -4.29 -16.13 32.38
C ASN A 393 -5.08 -16.98 31.38
N TYR A 394 -6.19 -17.58 31.84
CA TYR A 394 -7.16 -18.22 30.96
C TYR A 394 -7.73 -17.22 29.93
N HIS A 395 -7.99 -17.68 28.70
CA HIS A 395 -8.43 -16.80 27.59
C HIS A 395 -9.65 -15.93 27.92
N GLY A 396 -10.63 -16.45 28.65
CA GLY A 396 -11.82 -15.68 28.99
C GLY A 396 -12.45 -16.13 30.28
N TRP A 397 -13.25 -15.23 30.85
CA TRP A 397 -14.00 -15.43 32.07
C TRP A 397 -15.46 -15.01 31.87
N SER A 398 -16.38 -15.78 32.43
CA SER A 398 -17.80 -15.47 32.49
C SER A 398 -18.24 -15.30 33.94
N ALA A 399 -18.84 -14.15 34.26
CA ALA A 399 -19.48 -13.94 35.56
C ALA A 399 -20.76 -14.79 35.72
N GLU A 400 -21.32 -15.29 34.60
CA GLU A 400 -22.48 -16.18 34.60
C GLU A 400 -22.13 -17.51 33.89
N PRO A 401 -21.32 -18.41 34.51
CA PRO A 401 -20.85 -19.64 33.89
C PRO A 401 -21.96 -20.65 33.56
N LYS A 402 -23.18 -20.42 34.06
CA LYS A 402 -24.36 -21.23 33.75
C LYS A 402 -25.18 -20.68 32.58
N ASP A 403 -24.85 -19.51 32.05
CA ASP A 403 -25.48 -18.97 30.85
C ASP A 403 -25.22 -19.91 29.65
N PRO A 404 -26.22 -20.19 28.79
CA PRO A 404 -26.06 -21.06 27.64
C PRO A 404 -24.94 -20.66 26.66
N ASN A 405 -24.60 -19.37 26.58
CA ASN A 405 -23.50 -18.83 25.76
C ASN A 405 -22.13 -18.96 26.45
N SER A 406 -22.11 -19.32 27.72
CA SER A 406 -20.91 -19.54 28.54
C SER A 406 -20.64 -21.04 28.77
N PHE A 407 -21.16 -21.94 27.93
CA PHE A 407 -21.03 -23.40 28.14
C PHE A 407 -19.58 -23.93 28.17
N TRP A 408 -18.62 -23.13 27.71
CA TRP A 408 -17.18 -23.39 27.77
C TRP A 408 -16.59 -23.13 29.16
N ALA A 409 -17.27 -22.33 30.00
CA ALA A 409 -16.78 -21.84 31.28
C ALA A 409 -16.82 -22.93 32.36
N ASN A 410 -15.80 -22.94 33.22
CA ASN A 410 -15.75 -23.77 34.41
C ASN A 410 -16.89 -23.41 35.36
N THR A 411 -17.64 -24.41 35.84
CA THR A 411 -18.85 -24.18 36.67
C THR A 411 -18.61 -24.37 38.17
N GLY A 412 -17.36 -24.56 38.59
CA GLY A 412 -16.94 -24.65 39.98
C GLY A 412 -15.41 -24.68 40.14
N GLY A 413 -14.93 -24.71 41.38
CA GLY A 413 -13.50 -24.67 41.71
C GLY A 413 -12.94 -23.25 41.82
N GLU A 414 -11.62 -23.14 42.03
CA GLU A 414 -10.87 -21.87 42.18
C GLU A 414 -11.02 -20.96 40.94
N TYR A 415 -11.02 -21.55 39.74
CA TYR A 415 -11.15 -20.84 38.46
C TYR A 415 -12.56 -20.91 37.86
N MET A 416 -13.60 -20.81 38.70
CA MET A 416 -14.99 -20.75 38.23
C MET A 416 -15.18 -19.55 37.28
N GLY A 417 -15.89 -19.78 36.18
CA GLY A 417 -16.11 -18.79 35.13
C GLY A 417 -15.04 -18.82 34.04
N CYS A 418 -13.84 -19.34 34.29
CA CYS A 418 -12.75 -19.33 33.32
C CYS A 418 -12.94 -20.35 32.19
N SER A 419 -12.30 -20.07 31.06
CA SER A 419 -12.08 -21.04 29.99
C SER A 419 -11.08 -22.12 30.45
N LYS A 420 -10.79 -23.09 29.59
CA LYS A 420 -10.03 -24.29 29.99
C LYS A 420 -8.54 -24.21 29.68
N GLU A 421 -8.12 -23.30 28.81
CA GLU A 421 -6.77 -23.27 28.26
C GLU A 421 -6.15 -21.88 28.27
N PHE A 422 -4.81 -21.84 28.32
CA PHE A 422 -3.99 -20.63 28.18
C PHE A 422 -3.64 -20.41 26.70
N TRP A 423 -4.49 -19.68 26.02
CA TRP A 423 -4.32 -19.42 24.59
C TRP A 423 -3.31 -18.29 24.33
N GLY A 424 -2.30 -18.58 23.52
CA GLY A 424 -1.16 -17.69 23.26
C GLY A 424 -1.57 -16.29 22.80
N ARG A 425 -2.40 -16.17 21.74
CA ARG A 425 -2.78 -14.84 21.24
C ARG A 425 -3.66 -14.06 22.23
N GLY A 426 -4.51 -14.73 23.01
CA GLY A 426 -5.28 -14.06 24.07
C GLY A 426 -4.35 -13.40 25.08
N MET A 427 -3.34 -14.13 25.55
CA MET A 427 -2.27 -13.57 26.40
C MET A 427 -1.45 -12.48 25.69
N GLY A 428 -1.22 -12.62 24.38
CA GLY A 428 -0.53 -11.63 23.55
C GLY A 428 -1.23 -10.29 23.55
N TRP A 429 -2.55 -10.30 23.35
CA TRP A 429 -3.37 -9.08 23.44
C TRP A 429 -3.34 -8.46 24.81
N TYR A 430 -3.41 -9.28 25.85
CA TYR A 430 -3.37 -8.82 27.23
C TYR A 430 -2.05 -8.12 27.57
N PHE A 431 -0.92 -8.72 27.21
CA PHE A 431 0.40 -8.17 27.49
C PHE A 431 0.66 -6.88 26.70
N ALA A 432 0.28 -6.86 25.42
CA ALA A 432 0.42 -5.67 24.57
C ALA A 432 -0.44 -4.52 25.11
N ALA A 433 -1.71 -4.79 25.46
CA ALA A 433 -2.61 -3.79 26.01
C ALA A 433 -2.10 -3.21 27.33
N LEU A 434 -1.60 -4.06 28.24
CA LEU A 434 -1.10 -3.63 29.55
C LEU A 434 0.15 -2.76 29.40
N THR A 435 1.04 -3.13 28.49
CA THR A 435 2.25 -2.35 28.16
C THR A 435 1.89 -0.99 27.56
N ASP A 436 0.96 -0.96 26.61
CA ASP A 436 0.48 0.29 25.99
C ASP A 436 -0.21 1.20 27.02
N VAL A 437 -1.04 0.65 27.90
CA VAL A 437 -1.73 1.44 28.94
C VAL A 437 -0.73 2.04 29.94
N LEU A 438 0.29 1.28 30.35
CA LEU A 438 1.32 1.76 31.29
C LEU A 438 2.26 2.81 30.68
N GLU A 439 2.43 2.84 29.35
CA GLU A 439 3.13 3.92 28.65
C GLU A 439 2.36 5.24 28.76
N LEU A 440 1.03 5.19 28.74
CA LEU A 440 0.16 6.36 28.60
C LEU A 440 -0.42 6.87 29.92
N MET A 441 -0.63 5.97 30.90
CA MET A 441 -1.23 6.29 32.19
C MET A 441 -0.29 7.18 33.02
N PRO A 442 -0.80 8.23 33.69
CA PRO A 442 0.00 9.03 34.62
C PRO A 442 0.60 8.14 35.72
N ALA A 443 1.93 8.15 35.88
CA ALA A 443 2.63 7.34 36.88
C ALA A 443 2.24 7.67 38.34
N THR A 444 1.60 8.82 38.56
CA THR A 444 1.05 9.25 39.86
C THR A 444 -0.35 8.71 40.15
N HIS A 445 -0.99 8.05 39.19
CA HIS A 445 -2.32 7.46 39.35
C HIS A 445 -2.28 6.31 40.38
N GLU A 446 -3.32 6.18 41.21
CA GLU A 446 -3.34 5.22 42.32
C GLU A 446 -3.24 3.76 41.86
N ASP A 447 -3.84 3.44 40.71
CA ASP A 447 -3.84 2.09 40.14
C ASP A 447 -2.59 1.75 39.32
N TYR A 448 -1.68 2.72 39.08
CA TYR A 448 -0.51 2.50 38.21
C TYR A 448 0.36 1.34 38.72
N GLN A 449 0.60 1.29 40.03
CA GLN A 449 1.41 0.24 40.62
C GLN A 449 0.74 -1.13 40.52
N ALA A 450 -0.59 -1.21 40.67
CA ALA A 450 -1.32 -2.47 40.52
C ALA A 450 -1.19 -3.03 39.09
N LEU A 451 -1.31 -2.16 38.08
CA LEU A 451 -1.09 -2.56 36.68
C LEU A 451 0.36 -2.99 36.42
N LYS A 452 1.35 -2.30 37.00
CA LYS A 452 2.75 -2.67 36.88
C LYS A 452 3.08 -4.02 37.54
N ASP A 453 2.43 -4.32 38.67
CA ASP A 453 2.55 -5.62 39.34
C ASP A 453 1.94 -6.75 38.49
N ILE A 454 0.80 -6.51 37.85
CA ILE A 454 0.20 -7.43 36.88
C ILE A 454 1.14 -7.64 35.69
N LEU A 455 1.72 -6.56 35.14
CA LEU A 455 2.66 -6.63 34.01
C LEU A 455 3.85 -7.52 34.35
N SER A 456 4.38 -7.38 35.57
CA SER A 456 5.51 -8.17 36.06
C SER A 456 5.15 -9.66 36.18
N GLN A 457 3.92 -9.99 36.62
CA GLN A 457 3.43 -11.37 36.66
C GLN A 457 3.28 -11.98 35.27
N VAL A 458 2.68 -11.23 34.33
CA VAL A 458 2.51 -11.65 32.94
C VAL A 458 3.87 -11.88 32.27
N ALA A 459 4.83 -10.97 32.44
CA ALA A 459 6.18 -11.11 31.94
C ALA A 459 6.91 -12.32 32.57
N ALA A 460 6.80 -12.54 33.87
CA ALA A 460 7.41 -13.71 34.51
C ALA A 460 6.84 -15.03 33.97
N GLY A 461 5.51 -15.11 33.83
CA GLY A 461 4.82 -16.28 33.30
C GLY A 461 5.18 -16.59 31.86
N LEU A 462 5.12 -15.58 30.98
CA LEU A 462 5.47 -15.79 29.58
C LEU A 462 6.95 -16.19 29.41
N LYS A 463 7.87 -15.65 30.22
CA LYS A 463 9.27 -16.09 30.23
C LYS A 463 9.41 -17.57 30.62
N LEU A 464 8.62 -18.05 31.57
CA LEU A 464 8.63 -19.45 32.03
C LEU A 464 8.23 -20.43 30.91
N TRP A 465 7.31 -20.02 30.03
CA TRP A 465 6.75 -20.86 28.97
C TRP A 465 7.32 -20.59 27.56
N GLN A 466 8.41 -19.82 27.47
CA GLN A 466 9.14 -19.64 26.22
C GLN A 466 9.80 -20.95 25.80
N ASP A 467 9.64 -21.36 24.53
CA ASP A 467 10.34 -22.52 24.02
C ASP A 467 11.84 -22.22 23.94
N PRO A 468 12.71 -22.96 24.65
CA PRO A 468 14.13 -22.63 24.75
C PRO A 468 14.91 -22.89 23.45
N ILE A 469 14.33 -23.62 22.49
CA ILE A 469 14.99 -23.95 21.22
C ILE A 469 14.73 -22.84 20.19
N SER A 470 13.47 -22.50 19.98
CA SER A 470 13.05 -21.53 18.97
C SER A 470 12.99 -20.09 19.49
N GLY A 471 12.97 -19.90 20.81
CA GLY A 471 12.80 -18.58 21.43
C GLY A 471 11.37 -18.02 21.34
N VAL A 472 10.42 -18.78 20.80
CA VAL A 472 9.02 -18.34 20.60
C VAL A 472 8.04 -19.19 21.42
N TRP A 473 6.73 -19.02 21.22
CA TRP A 473 5.70 -19.66 22.06
C TRP A 473 4.74 -20.51 21.24
N TYR A 474 4.17 -21.50 21.92
CA TYR A 474 3.13 -22.36 21.38
C TYR A 474 1.73 -21.72 21.41
N GLN A 475 0.85 -22.19 20.52
CA GLN A 475 -0.57 -21.82 20.47
C GLN A 475 -1.28 -22.01 21.82
N LEU A 476 -1.03 -23.14 22.49
CA LEU A 476 -1.39 -23.36 23.88
C LEU A 476 -0.13 -23.32 24.73
N LEU A 477 -0.03 -22.33 25.62
CA LEU A 477 1.25 -21.97 26.26
C LEU A 477 1.79 -23.04 27.19
N GLN A 478 0.92 -23.81 27.83
CA GLN A 478 1.30 -24.79 28.83
C GLN A 478 1.75 -26.14 28.24
N TYR A 479 1.81 -26.27 26.91
CA TYR A 479 2.15 -27.51 26.22
C TYR A 479 3.18 -27.27 25.12
N ASP A 480 4.06 -28.24 24.89
CA ASP A 480 4.96 -28.29 23.74
C ASP A 480 4.33 -29.06 22.55
N ASP A 481 5.11 -29.32 21.51
CA ASP A 481 4.68 -30.07 20.31
C ASP A 481 4.40 -31.57 20.57
N SER A 482 4.77 -32.09 21.74
CA SER A 482 4.48 -33.46 22.15
C SER A 482 3.00 -33.64 22.47
N TYR A 483 2.34 -32.57 22.93
CA TYR A 483 0.91 -32.56 23.22
C TYR A 483 0.08 -32.69 21.95
N LYS A 484 -0.94 -33.54 22.03
CA LYS A 484 -1.86 -33.83 20.93
C LYS A 484 -3.29 -33.69 21.44
N GLY A 485 -4.06 -32.80 20.82
CA GLY A 485 -5.49 -32.69 21.11
C GLY A 485 -6.23 -33.99 20.78
N THR A 486 -7.43 -34.18 21.32
CA THR A 486 -8.24 -35.39 21.06
C THR A 486 -8.64 -35.55 19.58
N CYS A 487 -8.60 -34.44 18.82
CA CYS A 487 -8.77 -34.42 17.37
C CYS A 487 -7.55 -34.91 16.58
N GLY A 488 -6.40 -35.06 17.24
CA GLY A 488 -5.19 -35.63 16.68
C GLY A 488 -4.19 -34.63 16.09
N ASN A 489 -4.42 -33.33 16.17
CA ASN A 489 -3.40 -32.34 15.84
C ASN A 489 -2.47 -32.11 17.03
N ARG A 490 -1.19 -31.90 16.74
CA ARG A 490 -0.19 -31.48 17.73
C ARG A 490 -0.33 -29.98 18.02
N ASN A 491 0.14 -29.56 19.19
CA ASN A 491 0.40 -28.14 19.42
C ASN A 491 1.49 -27.62 18.46
N TYR A 492 1.54 -26.31 18.26
CA TYR A 492 2.45 -25.69 17.29
C TYR A 492 2.90 -24.31 17.77
N LEU A 493 4.10 -23.89 17.34
CA LEU A 493 4.61 -22.53 17.58
C LEU A 493 3.76 -21.53 16.80
N GLU A 494 3.28 -20.48 17.46
CA GLU A 494 2.26 -19.58 16.90
C GLU A 494 2.79 -18.15 16.74
N ALA A 495 2.68 -17.64 15.52
CA ALA A 495 3.35 -16.40 15.13
C ALA A 495 2.76 -15.15 15.77
N SER A 496 1.43 -15.03 15.83
CA SER A 496 0.80 -13.80 16.31
C SER A 496 1.07 -13.55 17.80
N ALA A 497 0.93 -14.58 18.63
CA ALA A 497 1.26 -14.55 20.05
C ALA A 497 2.73 -14.18 20.27
N SER A 498 3.62 -14.88 19.59
CA SER A 498 5.06 -14.68 19.74
C SER A 498 5.50 -13.27 19.33
N CYS A 499 4.93 -12.72 18.26
CA CYS A 499 5.18 -11.33 17.85
C CYS A 499 4.63 -10.32 18.86
N MET A 500 3.44 -10.55 19.44
CA MET A 500 2.89 -9.68 20.50
C MET A 500 3.74 -9.73 21.77
N PHE A 501 4.27 -10.91 22.13
CA PHE A 501 5.17 -11.05 23.27
C PHE A 501 6.50 -10.34 23.02
N ALA A 502 7.11 -10.53 21.85
CA ALA A 502 8.33 -9.81 21.45
C ALA A 502 8.12 -8.29 21.53
N TYR A 503 7.05 -7.78 20.91
CA TYR A 503 6.66 -6.36 20.99
C TYR A 503 6.57 -5.87 22.44
N SER A 504 5.80 -6.58 23.28
CA SER A 504 5.53 -6.15 24.65
C SER A 504 6.79 -6.18 25.51
N TYR A 505 7.64 -7.21 25.39
CA TYR A 505 8.91 -7.29 26.11
C TYR A 505 9.88 -6.18 25.71
N LEU A 506 10.10 -5.99 24.40
CA LEU A 506 11.01 -4.97 23.89
C LEU A 506 10.56 -3.57 24.32
N LYS A 507 9.25 -3.29 24.18
CA LYS A 507 8.65 -2.02 24.61
C LYS A 507 8.73 -1.82 26.13
N ALA A 508 8.40 -2.84 26.91
CA ALA A 508 8.46 -2.75 28.37
C ALA A 508 9.90 -2.53 28.89
N LEU A 509 10.91 -3.13 28.23
CA LEU A 509 12.33 -2.86 28.50
C LEU A 509 12.68 -1.40 28.16
N ARG A 510 12.31 -0.94 26.95
CA ARG A 510 12.54 0.46 26.52
C ARG A 510 11.96 1.47 27.52
N LEU A 511 10.78 1.18 28.05
CA LEU A 511 10.06 2.04 29.00
C LEU A 511 10.52 1.86 30.46
N GLY A 512 11.40 0.91 30.77
CA GLY A 512 11.82 0.61 32.14
C GLY A 512 10.68 0.05 33.02
N LEU A 513 9.66 -0.56 32.39
CA LEU A 513 8.54 -1.19 33.09
C LEU A 513 8.91 -2.56 33.66
N ILE A 514 9.86 -3.25 33.02
CA ILE A 514 10.46 -4.52 33.47
C ILE A 514 11.98 -4.39 33.55
N ASP A 515 12.60 -5.31 34.31
CA ASP A 515 14.03 -5.31 34.56
C ASP A 515 14.86 -5.82 33.36
N GLU A 516 16.12 -5.42 33.30
CA GLU A 516 17.10 -5.79 32.27
C GLU A 516 17.30 -7.31 32.13
N SER A 517 17.02 -8.09 33.19
CA SER A 517 17.03 -9.56 33.15
C SER A 517 16.02 -10.20 32.18
N TYR A 518 15.12 -9.42 31.57
CA TYR A 518 14.24 -9.86 30.50
C TYR A 518 14.79 -9.61 29.09
N ARG A 519 15.95 -8.94 28.93
CA ARG A 519 16.56 -8.68 27.60
C ARG A 519 16.73 -9.95 26.80
N GLU A 520 17.37 -10.97 27.35
CA GLU A 520 17.62 -12.23 26.64
C GLU A 520 16.32 -12.87 26.13
N THR A 521 15.28 -12.89 26.97
CA THR A 521 13.93 -13.34 26.60
C THR A 521 13.34 -12.53 25.45
N ALA A 522 13.46 -11.20 25.50
CA ALA A 522 12.94 -10.29 24.48
C ALA A 522 13.67 -10.42 23.14
N GLU A 523 15.00 -10.50 23.16
CA GLU A 523 15.79 -10.65 21.94
C GLU A 523 15.59 -12.03 21.30
N ALA A 524 15.53 -13.09 22.13
CA ALA A 524 15.22 -14.44 21.65
C ALA A 524 13.84 -14.52 21.01
N ALA A 525 12.85 -13.82 21.58
CA ALA A 525 11.50 -13.73 21.02
C ALA A 525 11.49 -13.14 19.61
N TYR A 526 12.20 -12.02 19.41
CA TYR A 526 12.23 -11.35 18.11
C TYR A 526 13.04 -12.14 17.07
N LYS A 527 14.25 -12.58 17.43
CA LYS A 527 15.10 -13.40 16.54
C LYS A 527 14.42 -14.72 16.18
N GLY A 528 13.82 -15.38 17.17
CA GLY A 528 13.04 -16.59 16.98
C GLY A 528 11.83 -16.39 16.07
N ALA A 529 11.15 -15.23 16.14
CA ALA A 529 10.05 -14.92 15.23
C ALA A 529 10.53 -14.78 13.77
N LEU A 530 11.68 -14.15 13.55
CA LEU A 530 12.31 -14.07 12.23
C LEU A 530 12.65 -15.47 11.69
N GLU A 531 13.31 -16.30 12.49
CA GLU A 531 13.77 -17.63 12.07
C GLU A 531 12.62 -18.62 11.87
N THR A 532 11.57 -18.55 12.70
CA THR A 532 10.49 -19.56 12.73
C THR A 532 9.35 -19.23 11.79
N PHE A 533 9.03 -17.94 11.61
CA PHE A 533 7.79 -17.52 10.95
C PHE A 533 8.01 -16.77 9.66
N ILE A 534 9.16 -16.14 9.44
CA ILE A 534 9.40 -15.33 8.25
C ILE A 534 9.96 -16.16 7.10
N THR A 535 9.40 -15.99 5.90
CA THR A 535 9.96 -16.50 4.66
C THR A 535 10.25 -15.34 3.72
N VAL A 536 11.46 -15.29 3.19
CA VAL A 536 11.87 -14.31 2.18
C VAL A 536 11.66 -14.91 0.79
N ASN A 537 10.86 -14.25 -0.04
CA ASN A 537 10.60 -14.61 -1.42
C ASN A 537 11.75 -14.15 -2.33
N ASN A 538 11.82 -14.69 -3.55
CA ASN A 538 12.89 -14.37 -4.51
C ASN A 538 12.94 -12.88 -4.90
N ASP A 539 11.83 -12.17 -4.80
CA ASP A 539 11.74 -10.74 -5.09
C ASP A 539 12.14 -9.84 -3.90
N GLY A 540 12.44 -10.42 -2.74
CA GLY A 540 12.76 -9.72 -1.50
C GLY A 540 11.54 -9.46 -0.60
N SER A 541 10.32 -9.73 -1.05
CA SER A 541 9.13 -9.65 -0.21
C SER A 541 9.14 -10.73 0.86
N ILE A 542 8.47 -10.46 1.98
CA ILE A 542 8.42 -11.37 3.12
C ILE A 542 6.99 -11.82 3.42
N ASN A 543 6.88 -13.08 3.82
CA ASN A 543 5.67 -13.68 4.36
C ASN A 543 5.85 -13.94 5.86
N ILE A 544 4.77 -13.83 6.63
CA ILE A 544 4.70 -14.34 8.00
C ILE A 544 3.77 -15.55 8.04
N ASN A 545 4.28 -16.68 8.54
CA ASN A 545 3.60 -17.97 8.52
C ASN A 545 3.20 -18.41 9.92
N GLN A 546 2.48 -19.53 10.02
CA GLN A 546 2.11 -20.15 11.28
C GLN A 546 1.25 -19.27 12.21
N SER A 547 0.39 -18.42 11.65
CA SER A 547 -0.58 -17.64 12.42
C SER A 547 -1.88 -18.43 12.61
N CYS A 548 -2.42 -18.45 13.82
CA CYS A 548 -3.77 -18.95 14.07
C CYS A 548 -4.79 -17.97 13.46
N ARG A 549 -5.63 -18.41 12.50
CA ARG A 549 -6.58 -17.53 11.80
C ARG A 549 -7.53 -16.77 12.73
N SER A 550 -8.09 -17.48 13.71
CA SER A 550 -9.05 -16.95 14.70
C SER A 550 -9.21 -17.95 15.85
N ALA A 551 -9.66 -17.51 17.01
CA ALA A 551 -10.22 -18.39 18.03
C ALA A 551 -11.26 -17.61 18.85
N GLY A 552 -12.15 -18.31 19.54
CA GLY A 552 -13.15 -17.69 20.39
C GLY A 552 -13.84 -18.70 21.29
N LEU A 553 -14.75 -18.21 22.13
CA LEU A 553 -15.50 -19.01 23.08
C LEU A 553 -17.01 -18.85 22.81
N GLY A 554 -17.74 -19.96 22.75
CA GLY A 554 -19.17 -19.96 22.37
C GLY A 554 -19.48 -19.22 21.06
N PRO A 555 -20.69 -18.68 20.85
CA PRO A 555 -21.85 -18.74 21.73
C PRO A 555 -22.58 -20.08 21.60
N SER A 556 -23.76 -20.20 22.21
CA SER A 556 -24.56 -21.43 22.24
C SER A 556 -24.87 -22.04 20.86
N ASN A 557 -24.89 -21.22 19.80
CA ASN A 557 -25.09 -21.63 18.41
C ASN A 557 -23.82 -22.14 17.70
N ASN A 558 -22.64 -22.01 18.32
CA ASN A 558 -21.38 -22.59 17.86
C ASN A 558 -20.74 -23.42 18.97
N ARG A 559 -21.24 -24.65 19.13
CA ARG A 559 -20.80 -25.60 20.17
C ARG A 559 -19.37 -26.12 19.97
N GLN A 560 -18.75 -25.90 18.81
CA GLN A 560 -17.34 -26.28 18.59
C GLN A 560 -16.39 -25.45 19.45
N ARG A 561 -16.76 -24.19 19.75
CA ARG A 561 -15.98 -23.23 20.54
C ARG A 561 -16.12 -23.48 22.05
N ASP A 562 -15.79 -24.68 22.47
CA ASP A 562 -15.96 -25.15 23.86
C ASP A 562 -14.78 -24.82 24.79
N GLY A 563 -13.79 -24.10 24.25
CA GLY A 563 -12.59 -23.67 24.96
C GLY A 563 -11.65 -24.80 25.34
N SER A 564 -11.80 -26.02 24.82
CA SER A 564 -10.87 -27.13 25.04
C SER A 564 -9.61 -27.01 24.18
N ALA A 565 -8.52 -27.67 24.58
CA ALA A 565 -7.32 -27.77 23.75
C ALA A 565 -7.62 -28.29 22.34
N SER A 566 -8.52 -29.28 22.21
CA SER A 566 -8.95 -29.80 20.90
C SER A 566 -9.63 -28.74 20.03
N TYR A 567 -10.40 -27.83 20.63
CA TYR A 567 -10.95 -26.70 19.90
C TYR A 567 -9.83 -25.78 19.39
N TYR A 568 -8.89 -25.36 20.24
CA TYR A 568 -7.80 -24.45 19.82
C TYR A 568 -6.83 -25.03 18.80
N LEU A 569 -6.80 -26.36 18.64
CA LEU A 569 -5.94 -27.05 17.68
C LEU A 569 -6.66 -27.51 16.40
N CYS A 570 -7.99 -27.63 16.43
CA CYS A 570 -8.75 -28.29 15.36
C CYS A 570 -10.12 -27.65 15.04
N GLY A 571 -10.49 -26.57 15.73
CA GLY A 571 -11.65 -25.75 15.38
C GLY A 571 -11.62 -25.34 13.90
N SER A 572 -12.80 -25.19 13.29
CA SER A 572 -12.91 -24.80 11.89
C SER A 572 -12.36 -23.39 11.61
N ASP A 573 -12.28 -22.55 12.64
CA ASP A 573 -11.80 -21.16 12.59
C ASP A 573 -10.37 -20.96 13.12
N VAL A 574 -9.75 -21.99 13.73
CA VAL A 574 -8.39 -21.92 14.30
C VAL A 574 -7.30 -22.42 13.35
N THR A 575 -7.61 -22.52 12.06
CA THR A 575 -6.67 -22.99 11.04
C THR A 575 -5.40 -22.15 11.03
N VAL A 576 -4.26 -22.82 10.79
CA VAL A 576 -2.97 -22.15 10.60
C VAL A 576 -2.90 -21.53 9.21
N VAL A 577 -2.56 -20.24 9.13
CA VAL A 577 -2.52 -19.46 7.89
C VAL A 577 -1.26 -18.59 7.83
N SER A 578 -0.97 -18.08 6.63
CA SER A 578 0.10 -17.10 6.38
C SER A 578 -0.48 -15.72 6.06
N ASN A 579 0.31 -14.68 6.27
CA ASN A 579 0.03 -13.27 5.97
C ASN A 579 -1.31 -12.78 6.54
N GLU A 580 -1.60 -13.22 7.75
CA GLU A 580 -2.81 -12.85 8.47
C GLU A 580 -2.53 -11.61 9.33
N GLY A 581 -3.43 -10.63 9.31
CA GLY A 581 -3.20 -9.31 9.90
C GLY A 581 -2.93 -9.30 11.42
N LYS A 582 -3.45 -10.29 12.17
CA LYS A 582 -3.16 -10.43 13.62
C LYS A 582 -1.73 -10.88 13.88
N ALA A 583 -1.00 -11.39 12.88
CA ALA A 583 0.44 -11.62 12.96
C ALA A 583 1.24 -10.47 12.32
N ILE A 584 0.79 -9.93 11.18
CA ILE A 584 1.45 -8.81 10.48
C ILE A 584 1.59 -7.58 11.38
N GLY A 585 0.50 -7.13 11.99
CA GLY A 585 0.51 -5.92 12.82
C GLY A 585 1.49 -6.02 14.01
N PRO A 586 1.41 -7.07 14.84
CA PRO A 586 2.36 -7.26 15.93
C PRO A 586 3.80 -7.47 15.47
N PHE A 587 4.02 -8.14 14.33
CA PHE A 587 5.36 -8.28 13.78
C PHE A 587 5.98 -6.94 13.38
N ILE A 588 5.18 -6.07 12.74
CA ILE A 588 5.61 -4.70 12.42
C ILE A 588 5.96 -3.95 13.71
N MET A 589 5.08 -3.98 14.71
CA MET A 589 5.32 -3.29 15.99
C MET A 589 6.53 -3.83 16.76
N ALA A 590 6.73 -5.15 16.79
CA ALA A 590 7.91 -5.77 17.38
C ALA A 590 9.20 -5.39 16.64
N SER A 591 9.13 -5.31 15.30
CA SER A 591 10.27 -4.89 14.47
C SER A 591 10.65 -3.43 14.73
N LEU A 592 9.67 -2.54 14.89
CA LEU A 592 9.95 -1.13 15.24
C LEU A 592 10.66 -1.00 16.60
N GLU A 593 10.21 -1.74 17.61
CA GLU A 593 10.85 -1.75 18.93
C GLU A 593 12.26 -2.35 18.88
N TRP A 594 12.46 -3.41 18.07
CA TRP A 594 13.78 -4.00 17.83
C TRP A 594 14.73 -3.02 17.13
N GLU A 595 14.29 -2.42 16.03
CA GLU A 595 15.05 -1.45 15.24
C GLU A 595 15.46 -0.25 16.10
N TRP A 596 14.55 0.24 16.96
CA TRP A 596 14.84 1.29 17.93
C TRP A 596 15.92 0.87 18.94
N LEU A 597 15.83 -0.36 19.46
CA LEU A 597 16.80 -0.91 20.41
C LEU A 597 18.20 -1.01 19.79
N GLN A 598 18.28 -1.48 18.54
CA GLN A 598 19.54 -1.59 17.80
C GLN A 598 20.17 -0.24 17.50
N ALA A 599 19.35 0.78 17.19
CA ALA A 599 19.85 2.13 16.94
C ALA A 599 20.39 2.82 18.21
N THR A 600 19.87 2.46 19.38
CA THR A 600 20.22 3.09 20.67
C THR A 600 21.30 2.34 21.46
N ASN A 601 21.48 1.04 21.20
CA ASN A 601 22.57 0.21 21.74
C ASN A 601 23.32 -0.47 20.60
N PRO A 602 24.22 0.24 19.88
CA PRO A 602 25.12 -0.41 18.95
C PRO A 602 26.05 -1.32 19.76
N SER A 603 25.73 -2.62 19.84
CA SER A 603 26.69 -3.63 20.24
C SER A 603 27.96 -3.43 19.41
N GLU A 604 29.14 -3.58 20.04
CA GLU A 604 30.44 -3.54 19.35
C GLU A 604 30.34 -4.29 18.02
N PRO A 605 30.92 -3.73 16.93
CA PRO A 605 30.80 -4.33 15.61
C PRO A 605 31.24 -5.78 15.70
N SER A 606 30.35 -6.69 15.30
CA SER A 606 30.70 -8.09 15.05
C SER A 606 32.01 -8.09 14.26
N GLU A 607 33.03 -8.81 14.74
CA GLU A 607 34.26 -9.01 14.00
C GLU A 607 33.92 -9.34 12.55
N PRO A 608 34.54 -8.66 11.57
CA PRO A 608 34.27 -8.95 10.17
C PRO A 608 34.51 -10.45 9.96
N SER A 609 33.46 -11.15 9.52
CA SER A 609 33.61 -12.50 8.99
C SER A 609 34.80 -12.50 8.04
N GLU A 610 35.76 -13.41 8.28
CA GLU A 610 36.92 -13.57 7.41
C GLU A 610 36.48 -13.51 5.94
N PRO A 611 37.19 -12.78 5.08
CA PRO A 611 36.79 -12.67 3.69
C PRO A 611 36.74 -14.08 3.09
N ASN A 612 35.55 -14.50 2.68
CA ASN A 612 35.39 -15.67 1.84
C ASN A 612 36.38 -15.53 0.68
N GLU A 613 37.30 -16.49 0.57
CA GLU A 613 38.12 -16.64 -0.62
C GLU A 613 37.20 -16.61 -1.84
N PRO A 614 37.51 -15.81 -2.88
CA PRO A 614 36.66 -15.73 -4.05
C PRO A 614 36.65 -17.11 -4.73
N GLU A 615 35.48 -17.77 -4.72
CA GLU A 615 35.20 -18.84 -5.66
C GLU A 615 35.39 -18.27 -7.08
N THR A 616 36.36 -18.83 -7.78
CA THR A 616 36.70 -18.52 -9.16
C THR A 616 35.49 -18.71 -10.07
N PRO A 617 35.04 -17.67 -10.80
CA PRO A 617 34.09 -17.85 -11.88
C PRO A 617 34.83 -18.49 -13.07
N GLU A 618 34.55 -19.76 -13.34
CA GLU A 618 34.86 -20.33 -14.65
C GLU A 618 34.03 -19.58 -15.72
N ASN A 619 34.74 -18.96 -16.65
CA ASN A 619 34.27 -18.37 -17.91
C ASN A 619 33.78 -16.90 -17.87
N ALA A 620 34.71 -15.98 -17.60
CA ALA A 620 34.63 -14.61 -18.12
C ALA A 620 35.92 -14.27 -18.90
N LEU A 621 35.86 -14.33 -20.22
CA LEU A 621 36.91 -13.90 -21.14
C LEU A 621 36.72 -12.41 -21.45
N TYR A 622 37.63 -11.59 -20.93
CA TYR A 622 37.72 -10.15 -21.20
C TYR A 622 38.32 -9.90 -22.60
N PHE A 623 37.70 -9.03 -23.40
CA PHE A 623 38.32 -8.47 -24.61
C PHE A 623 38.97 -7.11 -24.28
N TRP A 624 40.29 -7.04 -24.47
CA TRP A 624 41.06 -5.79 -24.59
C TRP A 624 41.07 -5.30 -26.03
N GLN A 625 41.01 -3.98 -26.21
CA GLN A 625 41.10 -3.28 -27.49
C GLN A 625 42.50 -3.40 -28.12
N SER A 626 42.58 -3.52 -29.44
CA SER A 626 43.81 -3.79 -30.19
C SER A 626 44.69 -2.56 -30.40
N ALA A 627 46.01 -2.80 -30.40
CA ALA A 627 46.99 -1.99 -31.10
C ALA A 627 47.91 -2.91 -31.92
N ASN A 628 48.11 -2.53 -33.19
CA ASN A 628 49.15 -2.98 -34.13
C ASN A 628 48.91 -4.26 -34.97
N GLY A 629 48.54 -4.05 -36.24
CA GLY A 629 49.51 -4.25 -37.33
C GLY A 629 49.54 -5.57 -38.13
N THR A 630 48.88 -5.54 -39.30
CA THR A 630 49.31 -6.11 -40.61
C THR A 630 49.21 -7.64 -40.89
N PRO A 631 49.13 -8.07 -42.18
CA PRO A 631 48.03 -8.92 -42.66
C PRO A 631 48.49 -10.26 -43.29
N VAL A 632 47.57 -11.20 -43.49
CA VAL A 632 47.79 -12.32 -44.43
C VAL A 632 46.58 -12.51 -45.33
N GLU A 633 46.86 -12.41 -46.63
CA GLU A 633 45.99 -12.64 -47.77
C GLU A 633 45.88 -14.14 -48.15
N LYS A 634 44.74 -14.44 -48.81
CA LYS A 634 44.54 -15.32 -50.00
C LYS A 634 43.99 -16.74 -49.86
N GLY A 635 42.89 -16.91 -50.62
CA GLY A 635 42.37 -18.14 -51.21
C GLY A 635 40.90 -18.32 -50.85
N GLY A 636 39.88 -18.23 -51.70
CA GLY A 636 39.81 -18.34 -53.16
C GLY A 636 38.56 -19.16 -53.51
N VAL A 637 37.47 -18.46 -53.83
CA VAL A 637 36.35 -18.76 -54.77
C VAL A 637 35.80 -20.20 -54.88
N ALA A 638 34.48 -20.41 -54.63
CA ALA A 638 33.47 -20.73 -55.67
C ALA A 638 32.11 -21.23 -55.11
N SER A 639 31.07 -20.41 -55.40
CA SER A 639 29.68 -20.73 -55.83
C SER A 639 28.85 -21.90 -55.27
N GLY A 640 27.64 -21.57 -54.81
CA GLY A 640 26.46 -22.46 -54.83
C GLY A 640 25.23 -21.82 -54.16
N HIS A 641 24.18 -21.53 -54.95
CA HIS A 641 22.93 -20.88 -54.54
C HIS A 641 22.08 -21.65 -53.51
N GLY A 642 21.30 -20.91 -52.71
CA GLY A 642 19.93 -21.29 -52.37
C GLY A 642 19.53 -21.03 -50.91
N ALA A 643 18.37 -20.38 -50.76
CA ALA A 643 17.57 -20.20 -49.55
C ALA A 643 17.97 -19.05 -48.59
N SER A 644 17.01 -18.13 -48.52
CA SER A 644 16.85 -17.01 -47.61
C SER A 644 16.72 -17.46 -46.16
N GLU A 645 17.56 -16.95 -45.26
CA GLU A 645 17.28 -16.87 -43.83
C GLU A 645 18.25 -15.92 -43.12
N GLY A 646 17.72 -15.17 -42.15
CA GLY A 646 18.45 -14.68 -40.97
C GLY A 646 19.39 -13.48 -41.15
N ARG A 647 18.87 -12.25 -41.04
CA ARG A 647 19.65 -11.17 -40.41
C ARG A 647 19.16 -10.99 -38.97
N VAL A 648 19.95 -11.57 -38.06
CA VAL A 648 19.96 -11.28 -36.63
C VAL A 648 20.43 -9.83 -36.46
N ASN A 649 19.61 -8.98 -35.86
CA ASN A 649 20.05 -7.71 -35.31
C ASN A 649 20.13 -7.87 -33.79
N TYR A 650 21.33 -7.71 -33.26
CA TYR A 650 21.60 -7.59 -31.82
C TYR A 650 20.78 -6.43 -31.24
N VAL A 651 20.10 -6.67 -30.13
CA VAL A 651 19.54 -5.63 -29.26
C VAL A 651 20.19 -5.80 -27.89
N ASN A 652 20.82 -4.73 -27.42
CA ASN A 652 21.32 -4.61 -26.06
C ASN A 652 20.18 -4.93 -25.08
N ALA A 653 20.34 -6.00 -24.31
CA ALA A 653 19.54 -6.23 -23.11
C ALA A 653 19.99 -5.20 -22.08
N ASP A 654 19.08 -4.31 -21.66
CA ASP A 654 19.07 -3.56 -20.38
C ASP A 654 18.02 -2.43 -20.33
N TYR A 655 17.12 -2.31 -21.33
CA TYR A 655 15.92 -1.48 -21.22
C TYR A 655 14.71 -2.24 -21.78
N HIS A 656 13.78 -2.64 -20.92
CA HIS A 656 12.54 -3.31 -21.32
C HIS A 656 11.48 -2.27 -21.72
N THR A 657 11.60 -1.71 -22.91
CA THR A 657 10.59 -0.81 -23.50
C THR A 657 9.56 -1.62 -24.29
N LEU A 658 8.27 -1.52 -23.93
CA LEU A 658 7.18 -2.06 -24.74
C LEU A 658 6.83 -1.06 -25.84
N SER A 659 7.16 -1.37 -27.10
CA SER A 659 6.86 -0.49 -28.25
C SER A 659 5.49 -0.83 -28.86
N ILE A 660 4.54 0.10 -28.86
CA ILE A 660 3.25 -0.10 -29.56
C ILE A 660 3.43 0.19 -31.06
N ASN A 661 3.42 -0.86 -31.89
CA ASN A 661 3.28 -0.72 -33.34
C ASN A 661 1.78 -0.56 -33.68
N ALA A 662 1.33 0.68 -33.89
CA ALA A 662 -0.07 0.98 -34.12
C ALA A 662 -0.55 0.49 -35.51
N LYS A 663 -1.28 -0.63 -35.55
CA LYS A 663 -2.29 -0.88 -36.61
C LYS A 663 -3.64 -0.40 -36.08
N LYS A 664 -4.34 0.41 -36.87
CA LYS A 664 -5.70 0.99 -36.64
C LYS A 664 -6.53 0.21 -35.60
N ALA A 665 -6.55 0.68 -34.35
CA ALA A 665 -7.41 0.14 -33.31
C ALA A 665 -8.81 0.78 -33.41
N ASN A 666 -9.86 -0.04 -33.54
CA ASN A 666 -11.25 0.42 -33.49
C ASN A 666 -11.81 0.17 -32.09
N ILE A 667 -11.96 1.23 -31.30
CA ILE A 667 -12.50 1.19 -29.93
C ILE A 667 -13.92 1.80 -29.92
N GLU A 668 -14.87 1.08 -29.33
CA GLU A 668 -16.30 1.40 -29.20
C GLU A 668 -16.72 1.42 -27.71
N SER A 669 -16.20 2.38 -26.94
CA SER A 669 -16.57 2.65 -25.52
C SER A 669 -16.61 4.15 -25.31
N ASP A 670 -17.53 4.69 -24.50
CA ASP A 670 -17.63 6.14 -24.22
C ASP A 670 -16.41 6.70 -23.49
N TYR A 671 -15.77 5.88 -22.65
CA TYR A 671 -14.55 6.18 -21.88
C TYR A 671 -13.45 5.16 -22.19
N VAL A 672 -12.22 5.62 -22.39
CA VAL A 672 -11.06 4.76 -22.69
C VAL A 672 -9.83 5.27 -21.94
N LEU A 673 -9.21 4.41 -21.13
CA LEU A 673 -7.89 4.59 -20.55
C LEU A 673 -6.90 3.67 -21.27
N ILE A 674 -5.80 4.23 -21.76
CA ILE A 674 -4.67 3.47 -22.29
C ILE A 674 -3.43 3.89 -21.49
N SER A 675 -2.91 2.98 -20.69
CA SER A 675 -1.65 3.13 -19.95
C SER A 675 -0.77 1.88 -20.14
N LEU A 676 0.51 2.00 -19.84
CA LEU A 676 1.48 0.93 -19.99
C LEU A 676 1.58 0.06 -18.73
N ASP A 677 0.75 -0.98 -18.64
CA ASP A 677 0.83 -2.03 -17.61
C ASP A 677 1.55 -3.28 -18.15
N GLN A 678 2.61 -3.73 -17.47
CA GLN A 678 3.46 -4.84 -17.90
C GLN A 678 2.74 -6.21 -17.78
N ALA A 679 2.41 -6.82 -18.91
CA ALA A 679 2.06 -8.25 -18.97
C ALA A 679 3.34 -9.12 -19.03
N LEU A 680 3.79 -9.61 -17.88
CA LEU A 680 4.78 -10.69 -17.80
C LEU A 680 4.08 -12.04 -18.01
N GLN A 681 4.21 -12.61 -19.22
CA GLN A 681 4.26 -14.05 -19.57
C GLN A 681 3.60 -14.29 -20.93
N ALA A 682 4.37 -14.17 -22.01
CA ALA A 682 4.33 -15.10 -23.15
C ALA A 682 5.35 -14.66 -24.19
N ASN A 683 6.32 -15.52 -24.41
CA ASN A 683 7.15 -15.50 -25.60
C ASN A 683 6.22 -15.86 -26.77
N ASP A 684 5.70 -14.88 -27.51
CA ASP A 684 5.28 -14.94 -28.92
C ASP A 684 4.48 -13.66 -29.28
N GLN A 685 4.52 -13.29 -30.56
CA GLN A 685 3.98 -12.03 -31.10
C GLN A 685 2.56 -11.70 -30.61
N MET A 686 2.42 -10.61 -29.85
CA MET A 686 1.10 -10.12 -29.45
C MET A 686 0.50 -9.27 -30.58
N GLU A 687 -0.40 -9.85 -31.37
CA GLU A 687 -1.38 -9.09 -32.13
C GLU A 687 -2.32 -8.39 -31.14
N VAL A 688 -2.43 -7.06 -31.23
CA VAL A 688 -3.49 -6.30 -30.55
C VAL A 688 -4.83 -6.79 -31.08
N THR A 689 -5.47 -7.69 -30.35
CA THR A 689 -6.81 -8.18 -30.67
C THR A 689 -7.80 -7.13 -30.20
N ALA A 690 -8.27 -6.28 -31.11
CA ALA A 690 -9.41 -5.40 -30.84
C ALA A 690 -10.67 -6.26 -30.64
N PHE A 691 -11.22 -6.28 -29.43
CA PHE A 691 -12.47 -6.98 -29.14
C PHE A 691 -13.63 -6.27 -29.88
N ARG A 692 -14.31 -6.99 -30.78
CA ARG A 692 -15.61 -6.57 -31.32
C ARG A 692 -16.67 -6.82 -30.25
N ASN A 693 -17.31 -5.76 -29.77
CA ASN A 693 -18.42 -5.88 -28.84
C ASN A 693 -19.71 -6.23 -29.61
N LYS A 694 -19.99 -7.52 -29.79
CA LYS A 694 -21.37 -8.02 -29.84
C LYS A 694 -21.61 -8.70 -28.49
N ASP A 695 -21.89 -7.89 -27.48
CA ASP A 695 -22.82 -8.13 -26.38
C ASP A 695 -22.57 -7.06 -25.31
N THR A 696 -23.16 -5.87 -25.50
CA THR A 696 -23.41 -4.91 -24.41
C THR A 696 -24.91 -4.90 -24.14
N ASP A 697 -25.27 -5.10 -22.88
CA ASP A 697 -26.57 -4.70 -22.37
C ASP A 697 -26.58 -3.19 -22.07
N ALA A 698 -27.77 -2.65 -21.81
CA ALA A 698 -28.10 -1.25 -22.01
C ALA A 698 -27.52 -0.24 -20.99
N ASN A 699 -26.51 -0.60 -20.18
CA ASN A 699 -26.16 0.14 -18.95
C ASN A 699 -24.75 0.76 -18.86
N GLY A 700 -23.88 0.67 -19.88
CA GLY A 700 -22.68 1.54 -19.97
C GLY A 700 -21.56 1.32 -18.94
N THR A 701 -21.07 0.08 -18.80
CA THR A 701 -20.00 -0.29 -17.85
C THR A 701 -18.57 0.02 -18.36
N LEU A 702 -17.70 0.55 -17.48
CA LEU A 702 -16.26 0.76 -17.68
C LEU A 702 -15.46 -0.50 -17.33
N TYR A 703 -14.43 -0.84 -18.12
CA TYR A 703 -13.55 -1.99 -17.86
C TYR A 703 -12.16 -1.52 -17.40
N TYR A 704 -11.68 -2.07 -16.29
CA TYR A 704 -10.29 -1.93 -15.82
C TYR A 704 -9.54 -3.24 -16.01
N LEU A 705 -8.26 -3.17 -16.37
CA LEU A 705 -7.33 -4.29 -16.41
C LEU A 705 -6.43 -4.23 -15.17
N PHE A 706 -6.41 -5.29 -14.38
CA PHE A 706 -5.45 -5.50 -13.28
C PHE A 706 -4.94 -6.94 -13.31
N ASP A 707 -3.77 -7.15 -12.70
CA ASP A 707 -2.87 -8.32 -12.74
C ASP A 707 -3.47 -9.72 -12.50
N ASN A 708 -4.77 -9.89 -12.21
CA ASN A 708 -5.39 -11.19 -11.93
C ASN A 708 -6.81 -11.40 -12.51
N GLY A 709 -7.19 -10.71 -13.58
CA GLY A 709 -8.45 -10.94 -14.31
C GLY A 709 -9.57 -9.93 -14.01
N PHE A 710 -10.62 -9.99 -14.83
CA PHE A 710 -11.70 -8.99 -14.91
C PHE A 710 -12.48 -8.83 -13.59
N VAL A 711 -12.65 -7.59 -13.12
CA VAL A 711 -13.66 -7.23 -12.10
C VAL A 711 -14.76 -6.44 -12.79
N ILE A 712 -15.99 -6.94 -12.67
CA ILE A 712 -17.21 -6.23 -13.04
C ILE A 712 -17.61 -5.39 -11.83
N ASP A 713 -17.58 -4.07 -11.95
CA ASP A 713 -18.29 -3.19 -11.01
C ASP A 713 -19.74 -3.05 -11.49
N GLU A 714 -20.59 -3.94 -11.00
CA GLU A 714 -22.04 -3.79 -11.06
C GLU A 714 -22.47 -3.07 -9.79
N GLY A 715 -22.89 -1.81 -9.92
CA GLY A 715 -23.13 -0.91 -8.81
C GLY A 715 -23.75 -1.52 -7.55
N GLN A 716 -22.97 -1.49 -6.47
CA GLN A 716 -23.37 -1.25 -5.08
C GLN A 716 -22.26 -0.54 -4.32
#